data_AF-A0A482WUI8-F1
#
_entry.id   AF-A0A482WUI8-F1
#
_cell.length_a   1.000
_cell.length_b   1.000
_cell.length_c   1.000
_cell.angle_alpha   90.00
_cell.angle_beta   90.00
_cell.angle_gamma   90.00
#
_symmetry.space_group_name_H-M   'P 1'
#
loop_
_entity.id
_entity.type
_entity.pdbx_description
1 polymer ?
#
loop_
_entity_poly.entity_id
_entity_poly.type
_entity_poly.pdbx_seq_one_letter_code
_entity_poly.pdbx_strand_id
1 'polypeptide(L)'
;MTLFRRKLVYLFKNGIREFSNSFPVIESNINRNSEHFKNNYDDMRLLVENLQNVTSTVLKGGGDKSISKHKSRGKLLARERIDVLLDAGSPFVELSQLAGLDLCNDSVPAGGIITGIGRIMGQQYMVFANDATVKGGTYFPITVKKHLRAQEIALQNKLPCVYLVDSGGAFLPLQSEIFPDKNHFGRIFYNQAVMSAEGIPQIAVVMGSCTAGGAYVPAMSDESIIVKQQGTIFLAGPPLVKASTGEVVNAEDLGGADVHCKISGVTDHYALNDHHALALARDIVCKVNNNTMPFTSKSQKPEPPLYDLDELYGVVGTNLKTSFDVKQVIARIVDGSRFSEFKEKYGESLVTGFARLHGDLIGIIANNGVLFPESALKGAHFIEICAKRKIPLLFLQNITGFMIGREAEAGGIAKHGAKMVTAVSNAKVPKLTVIIGGSYGAGNFGMCGRAYSPNFMFMWPNARISVMGGAQAAGVLTSVIKDQKKSLKKEWPVEEETKLRTKIEGQFEEQSKPYYASARLWDDGVIDPVDTRELLSLCLTAAMQNNPIPETKFGVFRIMSSPSIADKEDFVKQSLFKFLRKHIPSAQISSIDEIVLSYVVSILEDLGSEQSGEVEEAFDAEGFCEMMAAYFPQFSTIGLPDVCMWMFELEATLRQKKSNKENHLDFELSEMLLPVSVSQRSINSMSECSSTSVENNPLCKTNRKHLLSETSDGSYSSDSSGDFYNPDDSNGMNRQAQLLCEMFPSVCALEVRHCLTIANGDIARAAQIVLHRQEAGQSLTPSTGVLQSASTHQKSVVDDQELKSRIIARYSFVDKDDDIREHRPVAPKSEPKKLVRYRDNKIVSMKGERFTEVKKDDEENMKKNYVSLKPSRQFRFH
;
A
#
# COMPACT_ATOMS: atom_id res chain seq x y z
N MET A 1 59.96 -0.10 28.50
CA MET A 1 58.80 -0.96 28.15
C MET A 1 57.61 -0.23 27.51
N THR A 2 57.27 1.00 27.91
CA THR A 2 55.98 1.65 27.59
C THR A 2 55.65 1.78 26.10
N LEU A 3 56.63 2.09 25.23
CA LEU A 3 56.42 2.12 23.76
C LEU A 3 56.03 0.74 23.19
N PHE A 4 56.60 -0.35 23.72
CA PHE A 4 56.37 -1.70 23.22
C PHE A 4 54.92 -2.15 23.46
N ARG A 5 54.36 -1.84 24.64
CA ARG A 5 52.92 -2.03 24.92
C ARG A 5 52.03 -1.22 23.98
N ARG A 6 52.39 0.03 23.63
CA ARG A 6 51.63 0.81 22.63
C ARG A 6 51.66 0.15 21.24
N LYS A 7 52.81 -0.34 20.76
CA LYS A 7 52.89 -1.06 19.48
C LYS A 7 52.08 -2.37 19.48
N LEU A 8 52.16 -3.16 20.55
CA LEU A 8 51.39 -4.42 20.64
C LEU A 8 49.88 -4.18 20.65
N VAL A 9 49.41 -3.17 21.40
CA VAL A 9 47.99 -2.78 21.42
C VAL A 9 47.53 -2.22 20.07
N TYR A 10 48.39 -1.58 19.29
CA TYR A 10 48.06 -1.12 17.94
C TYR A 10 47.91 -2.31 16.96
N LEU A 11 48.81 -3.29 17.03
CA LEU A 11 48.75 -4.50 16.21
C LEU A 11 47.53 -5.37 16.56
N PHE A 12 47.26 -5.61 17.85
CA PHE A 12 46.04 -6.32 18.28
C PHE A 12 44.76 -5.54 17.93
N LYS A 13 44.78 -4.19 17.99
CA LYS A 13 43.62 -3.40 17.53
C LYS A 13 43.40 -3.51 16.03
N ASN A 14 44.43 -3.67 15.20
CA ASN A 14 44.25 -3.87 13.76
C ASN A 14 43.80 -5.30 13.44
N GLY A 15 44.40 -6.32 14.05
CA GLY A 15 43.99 -7.72 13.86
C GLY A 15 42.58 -8.06 14.35
N ILE A 16 41.95 -7.20 15.15
CA ILE A 16 40.53 -7.30 15.60
C ILE A 16 39.67 -6.20 14.93
N ARG A 17 40.22 -5.41 14.00
CA ARG A 17 39.49 -4.37 13.23
C ARG A 17 39.47 -4.60 11.73
N GLU A 18 39.80 -5.80 11.27
CA GLU A 18 39.09 -6.40 10.14
C GLU A 18 37.70 -6.89 10.58
N PHE A 19 36.92 -6.01 11.22
CA PHE A 19 35.47 -6.04 11.03
C PHE A 19 35.26 -5.69 9.57
N SER A 20 35.04 -6.72 8.74
CA SER A 20 34.85 -6.53 7.31
C SER A 20 33.69 -5.58 7.05
N ASN A 21 33.86 -4.64 6.12
CA ASN A 21 32.83 -3.66 5.71
C ASN A 21 31.71 -4.32 4.88
N SER A 22 31.33 -5.53 5.25
CA SER A 22 30.42 -6.42 4.56
C SER A 22 29.17 -6.67 5.42
N PHE A 23 28.00 -6.53 4.81
CA PHE A 23 26.77 -7.07 5.39
C PHE A 23 26.90 -8.61 5.56
N PRO A 24 26.16 -9.24 6.48
CA PRO A 24 26.18 -10.69 6.63
C PRO A 24 25.63 -11.37 5.37
N VAL A 25 26.13 -12.58 5.08
CA VAL A 25 25.66 -13.42 3.98
C VAL A 25 24.32 -14.04 4.36
N ILE A 26 23.35 -14.06 3.43
CA ILE A 26 22.15 -14.87 3.58
C ILE A 26 22.53 -16.32 3.28
N GLU A 27 22.40 -17.23 4.26
CA GLU A 27 22.55 -18.66 4.00
C GLU A 27 21.30 -19.21 3.29
N SER A 28 21.49 -19.87 2.14
CA SER A 28 20.38 -20.42 1.36
C SER A 28 19.98 -21.82 1.83
N ASN A 29 18.75 -21.94 2.31
CA ASN A 29 18.17 -23.21 2.81
C ASN A 29 17.50 -24.05 1.69
N ILE A 30 17.77 -23.75 0.42
CA ILE A 30 17.12 -24.38 -0.73
C ILE A 30 17.79 -25.71 -1.09
N ASN A 31 17.00 -26.77 -1.10
CA ASN A 31 17.43 -28.07 -1.60
C ASN A 31 17.04 -28.24 -3.08
N ARG A 32 18.00 -27.97 -3.98
CA ARG A 32 17.86 -28.17 -5.45
C ARG A 32 17.38 -29.57 -5.86
N ASN A 33 17.63 -30.59 -5.03
CA ASN A 33 17.25 -31.97 -5.33
C ASN A 33 15.80 -32.30 -4.93
N SER A 34 15.13 -31.44 -4.15
CA SER A 34 13.75 -31.65 -3.72
C SER A 34 12.76 -31.61 -4.88
N GLU A 35 11.68 -32.40 -4.76
CA GLU A 35 10.60 -32.44 -5.75
C GLU A 35 9.89 -31.09 -5.87
N HIS A 36 9.70 -30.37 -4.75
CA HIS A 36 9.11 -29.03 -4.77
C HIS A 36 9.93 -28.02 -5.58
N PHE A 37 11.25 -27.98 -5.40
CA PHE A 37 12.13 -27.09 -6.16
C PHE A 37 12.10 -27.41 -7.67
N LYS A 38 12.11 -28.70 -8.02
CA LYS A 38 12.06 -29.15 -9.43
C LYS A 38 10.74 -28.76 -10.10
N ASN A 39 9.61 -29.05 -9.45
CA ASN A 39 8.30 -28.68 -9.97
C ASN A 39 8.17 -27.15 -10.13
N ASN A 40 8.67 -26.36 -9.16
CA ASN A 40 8.72 -24.89 -9.29
C ASN A 40 9.60 -24.44 -10.48
N TYR A 41 10.78 -25.05 -10.65
CA TYR A 41 11.74 -24.74 -11.71
C TYR A 41 11.17 -25.01 -13.10
N ASP A 42 10.59 -26.21 -13.29
CA ASP A 42 9.98 -26.63 -14.55
C ASP A 42 8.73 -25.79 -14.89
N ASP A 43 7.84 -25.56 -13.93
CA ASP A 43 6.66 -24.72 -14.11
C ASP A 43 7.02 -23.26 -14.47
N MET A 44 8.02 -22.66 -13.79
CA MET A 44 8.46 -21.30 -14.10
C MET A 44 9.13 -21.23 -15.47
N ARG A 45 9.96 -22.22 -15.81
CA ARG A 45 10.57 -22.33 -17.15
C ARG A 45 9.52 -22.40 -18.24
N LEU A 46 8.45 -23.15 -18.06
CA LEU A 46 7.34 -23.18 -19.02
C LEU A 46 6.70 -21.79 -19.21
N LEU A 47 6.59 -20.97 -18.16
CA LEU A 47 6.10 -19.59 -18.30
C LEU A 47 7.12 -18.67 -19.01
N VAL A 48 8.42 -18.85 -18.76
CA VAL A 48 9.51 -18.14 -19.45
C VAL A 48 9.57 -18.50 -20.93
N GLU A 49 9.49 -19.78 -21.28
CA GLU A 49 9.46 -20.25 -22.67
C GLU A 49 8.20 -19.74 -23.40
N ASN A 50 7.05 -19.63 -22.70
CA ASN A 50 5.87 -18.96 -23.23
C ASN A 50 6.08 -17.44 -23.44
N LEU A 51 6.74 -16.73 -22.51
CA LEU A 51 7.10 -15.32 -22.68
C LEU A 51 8.02 -15.12 -23.90
N GLN A 52 9.07 -15.94 -24.03
CA GLN A 52 9.99 -15.91 -25.16
C GLN A 52 9.26 -16.16 -26.50
N ASN A 53 8.32 -17.11 -26.54
CA ASN A 53 7.50 -17.38 -27.73
C ASN A 53 6.61 -16.17 -28.10
N VAL A 54 5.92 -15.56 -27.13
CA VAL A 54 5.09 -14.36 -27.36
C VAL A 54 5.95 -13.18 -27.83
N THR A 55 7.05 -12.89 -27.13
CA THR A 55 7.99 -11.83 -27.51
C THR A 55 8.59 -12.08 -28.90
N SER A 56 8.96 -13.31 -29.26
CA SER A 56 9.46 -13.64 -30.61
C SER A 56 8.44 -13.36 -31.73
N THR A 57 7.14 -13.37 -31.39
CA THR A 57 6.07 -12.99 -32.31
C THR A 57 5.94 -11.46 -32.40
N VAL A 58 6.05 -10.77 -31.26
CA VAL A 58 6.07 -9.29 -31.21
C VAL A 58 7.27 -8.69 -31.95
N LEU A 59 8.45 -9.32 -31.89
CA LEU A 59 9.66 -8.89 -32.58
C LEU A 59 9.50 -8.82 -34.12
N LYS A 60 8.51 -9.50 -34.70
CA LYS A 60 8.21 -9.50 -36.14
C LYS A 60 7.43 -8.26 -36.62
N GLY A 61 7.05 -7.35 -35.71
CA GLY A 61 6.37 -6.09 -36.04
C GLY A 61 5.13 -6.31 -36.91
N GLY A 62 5.01 -5.57 -38.01
CA GLY A 62 3.92 -5.72 -38.99
C GLY A 62 3.97 -6.97 -39.88
N GLY A 63 4.87 -7.92 -39.62
CA GLY A 63 5.02 -9.17 -40.36
C GLY A 63 5.74 -9.06 -41.70
N ASP A 64 6.14 -10.21 -42.25
CA ASP A 64 7.10 -10.33 -43.36
C ASP A 64 6.74 -9.51 -44.61
N LYS A 65 5.44 -9.40 -44.94
CA LYS A 65 4.93 -8.61 -46.06
C LYS A 65 5.14 -7.10 -45.85
N SER A 66 4.99 -6.64 -44.61
CA SER A 66 5.18 -5.24 -44.23
C SER A 66 6.67 -4.90 -44.11
N ILE A 67 7.45 -5.81 -43.52
CA ILE A 67 8.93 -5.76 -43.48
C ILE A 67 9.51 -5.67 -44.90
N SER A 68 9.08 -6.55 -45.82
CA SER A 68 9.57 -6.57 -47.19
C SER A 68 9.25 -5.26 -47.94
N LYS A 69 8.04 -4.72 -47.75
CA LYS A 69 7.62 -3.43 -48.33
C LYS A 69 8.34 -2.22 -47.71
N HIS A 70 8.84 -2.34 -46.49
CA HIS A 70 9.66 -1.31 -45.84
C HIS A 70 11.10 -1.36 -46.35
N LYS A 71 11.73 -2.54 -46.35
CA LYS A 71 13.09 -2.74 -46.87
C LYS A 71 13.21 -2.48 -48.37
N SER A 72 12.17 -2.76 -49.17
CA SER A 72 12.15 -2.41 -50.60
C SER A 72 12.15 -0.90 -50.89
N ARG A 73 12.11 -0.05 -49.86
CA ARG A 73 12.26 1.42 -49.95
C ARG A 73 13.66 1.89 -49.52
N GLY A 74 14.61 0.98 -49.27
CA GLY A 74 15.95 1.30 -48.76
C GLY A 74 16.01 1.60 -47.26
N LYS A 75 14.91 1.40 -46.53
CA LYS A 75 14.77 1.77 -45.12
C LYS A 75 15.17 0.62 -44.18
N LEU A 76 15.89 0.95 -43.10
CA LEU A 76 16.12 0.05 -41.97
C LEU A 76 14.84 -0.11 -41.13
N LEU A 77 14.64 -1.28 -40.52
CA LEU A 77 13.57 -1.51 -39.54
C LEU A 77 13.82 -0.71 -38.26
N ALA A 78 12.77 -0.45 -37.49
CA ALA A 78 12.87 0.33 -36.24
C ALA A 78 13.87 -0.25 -35.22
N ARG A 79 14.00 -1.59 -35.15
CA ARG A 79 15.01 -2.26 -34.31
C ARG A 79 16.42 -2.14 -34.88
N GLU A 80 16.59 -2.41 -36.19
CA GLU A 80 17.88 -2.25 -36.90
C GLU A 80 18.45 -0.83 -36.76
N ARG A 81 17.57 0.19 -36.70
CA ARG A 81 17.96 1.58 -36.44
C ARG A 81 18.44 1.82 -35.00
N ILE A 82 17.86 1.14 -34.02
CA ILE A 82 18.33 1.17 -32.63
C ILE A 82 19.70 0.47 -32.54
N ASP A 83 19.84 -0.71 -33.14
CA ASP A 83 21.08 -1.49 -33.12
C ASP A 83 22.27 -0.71 -33.74
N VAL A 84 22.03 0.10 -34.77
CA VAL A 84 23.02 0.99 -35.40
C VAL A 84 23.23 2.31 -34.63
N LEU A 85 22.24 2.78 -33.86
CA LEU A 85 22.36 3.98 -33.02
C LEU A 85 23.20 3.74 -31.78
N LEU A 86 23.04 2.58 -31.14
CA LEU A 86 23.67 2.25 -29.85
C LEU A 86 25.17 1.98 -29.98
N ASP A 87 25.88 2.05 -28.86
CA ASP A 87 27.27 1.63 -28.78
C ASP A 87 27.39 0.11 -28.92
N ALA A 88 28.37 -0.37 -29.69
CA ALA A 88 28.54 -1.79 -29.99
C ALA A 88 28.72 -2.63 -28.72
N GLY A 89 27.83 -3.61 -28.52
CA GLY A 89 27.80 -4.44 -27.30
C GLY A 89 27.18 -3.78 -26.07
N SER A 90 26.58 -2.58 -26.20
CA SER A 90 25.74 -2.02 -25.13
C SER A 90 24.48 -2.88 -24.94
N PRO A 91 24.05 -3.11 -23.68
CA PRO A 91 22.68 -3.57 -23.44
C PRO A 91 21.66 -2.50 -23.85
N PHE A 92 20.45 -2.95 -24.15
CA PHE A 92 19.26 -2.12 -24.38
C PHE A 92 18.11 -2.60 -23.51
N VAL A 93 17.66 -1.76 -22.59
CA VAL A 93 16.48 -2.01 -21.75
C VAL A 93 15.24 -1.59 -22.52
N GLU A 94 14.64 -2.51 -23.27
CA GLU A 94 13.35 -2.26 -23.93
C GLU A 94 12.20 -2.22 -22.92
N LEU A 95 11.30 -1.25 -23.09
CA LEU A 95 10.18 -0.96 -22.19
C LEU A 95 8.85 -1.37 -22.84
N SER A 96 8.01 -2.03 -22.05
CA SER A 96 6.66 -2.49 -22.41
C SER A 96 6.61 -3.19 -23.77
N GLN A 97 7.41 -4.25 -23.94
CA GLN A 97 7.43 -5.09 -25.16
C GLN A 97 6.03 -5.60 -25.52
N LEU A 98 5.25 -6.06 -24.53
CA LEU A 98 3.92 -6.65 -24.76
C LEU A 98 2.79 -5.63 -24.95
N ALA A 99 3.10 -4.32 -25.00
CA ALA A 99 2.10 -3.28 -25.22
C ALA A 99 1.22 -3.57 -26.45
N GLY A 100 -0.10 -3.38 -26.31
CA GLY A 100 -1.06 -3.62 -27.41
C GLY A 100 -1.44 -5.09 -27.65
N LEU A 101 -0.82 -6.06 -26.96
CA LEU A 101 -1.21 -7.48 -27.03
C LEU A 101 -2.67 -7.67 -26.60
N ASP A 102 -3.45 -8.34 -27.45
CA ASP A 102 -4.86 -8.72 -27.23
C ASP A 102 -5.77 -7.57 -26.73
N LEU A 103 -5.47 -6.35 -27.18
CA LEU A 103 -6.19 -5.12 -26.81
C LEU A 103 -7.14 -4.62 -27.91
N CYS A 104 -6.90 -4.98 -29.17
CA CYS A 104 -7.66 -4.54 -30.33
C CYS A 104 -7.86 -5.72 -31.29
N ASN A 105 -8.95 -5.67 -32.08
CA ASN A 105 -9.18 -6.65 -33.16
C ASN A 105 -8.07 -6.62 -34.23
N ASP A 106 -7.40 -5.47 -34.34
CA ASP A 106 -6.18 -5.30 -35.11
C ASP A 106 -4.95 -5.57 -34.23
N SER A 107 -4.03 -6.42 -34.70
CA SER A 107 -2.75 -6.62 -34.02
C SER A 107 -1.88 -5.37 -34.13
N VAL A 108 -1.40 -4.87 -32.98
CA VAL A 108 -0.49 -3.72 -32.87
C VAL A 108 0.71 -4.09 -31.98
N PRO A 109 1.66 -4.92 -32.47
CA PRO A 109 2.80 -5.40 -31.67
C PRO A 109 3.64 -4.28 -31.06
N ALA A 110 4.03 -4.44 -29.79
CA ALA A 110 4.73 -3.44 -28.98
C ALA A 110 4.06 -2.05 -28.94
N GLY A 111 2.78 -1.96 -29.28
CA GLY A 111 2.04 -0.70 -29.44
C GLY A 111 2.46 0.12 -30.66
N GLY A 112 3.17 -0.45 -31.64
CA GLY A 112 3.65 0.27 -32.83
C GLY A 112 4.83 1.21 -32.59
N ILE A 113 5.43 1.17 -31.41
CA ILE A 113 6.61 1.96 -31.03
C ILE A 113 7.54 1.13 -30.13
N ILE A 114 8.81 1.03 -30.51
CA ILE A 114 9.86 0.53 -29.61
C ILE A 114 10.33 1.71 -28.76
N THR A 115 10.44 1.50 -27.46
CA THR A 115 10.93 2.50 -26.50
C THR A 115 11.88 1.81 -25.54
N GLY A 116 13.01 2.41 -25.20
CA GLY A 116 13.95 1.80 -24.26
C GLY A 116 15.19 2.62 -23.98
N ILE A 117 16.03 2.14 -23.06
CA ILE A 117 17.24 2.82 -22.61
C ILE A 117 18.46 2.05 -23.09
N GLY A 118 19.34 2.70 -23.85
CA GLY A 118 20.62 2.16 -24.27
C GLY A 118 21.74 3.20 -24.19
N ARG A 119 22.99 2.81 -24.45
CA ARG A 119 24.13 3.73 -24.44
C ARG A 119 24.44 4.26 -25.83
N ILE A 120 24.69 5.57 -25.91
CA ILE A 120 25.13 6.28 -27.10
C ILE A 120 26.30 7.18 -26.70
N MET A 121 27.48 6.96 -27.30
CA MET A 121 28.75 7.58 -26.91
C MET A 121 29.00 7.52 -25.38
N GLY A 122 28.72 6.37 -24.77
CA GLY A 122 28.99 6.06 -23.35
C GLY A 122 27.90 6.46 -22.35
N GLN A 123 26.94 7.32 -22.71
CA GLN A 123 25.88 7.81 -21.81
C GLN A 123 24.52 7.15 -22.10
N GLN A 124 23.68 6.97 -21.08
CA GLN A 124 22.34 6.39 -21.25
C GLN A 124 21.35 7.43 -21.81
N TYR A 125 20.68 7.05 -22.90
CA TYR A 125 19.64 7.83 -23.59
C TYR A 125 18.32 7.07 -23.59
N MET A 126 17.19 7.79 -23.55
CA MET A 126 15.88 7.24 -23.87
C MET A 126 15.67 7.28 -25.38
N VAL A 127 15.51 6.11 -26.00
CA VAL A 127 15.31 5.96 -27.45
C VAL A 127 13.85 5.61 -27.71
N PHE A 128 13.25 6.30 -28.69
CA PHE A 128 11.90 6.08 -29.20
C PHE A 128 12.00 5.77 -30.70
N ALA A 129 11.39 4.70 -31.18
CA ALA A 129 11.39 4.35 -32.60
C ALA A 129 10.02 3.87 -33.07
N ASN A 130 9.40 4.59 -34.01
CA ASN A 130 8.13 4.17 -34.58
C ASN A 130 8.33 2.97 -35.52
N ASP A 131 7.54 1.90 -35.32
CA ASP A 131 7.54 0.77 -36.24
C ASP A 131 6.58 1.04 -37.41
N ALA A 132 7.11 1.63 -38.47
CA ALA A 132 6.39 1.88 -39.71
C ALA A 132 5.82 0.61 -40.39
N THR A 133 6.25 -0.59 -40.01
CA THR A 133 5.64 -1.84 -40.49
C THR A 133 4.30 -2.12 -39.78
N VAL A 134 4.17 -1.76 -38.50
CA VAL A 134 2.92 -1.92 -37.71
C VAL A 134 1.95 -0.80 -38.09
N LYS A 135 0.97 -1.12 -38.95
CA LYS A 135 -0.11 -0.19 -39.36
C LYS A 135 0.39 1.18 -39.88
N GLY A 136 1.59 1.21 -40.48
CA GLY A 136 2.21 2.46 -40.96
C GLY A 136 2.80 3.34 -39.85
N GLY A 137 3.13 2.78 -38.68
CA GLY A 137 3.61 3.53 -37.52
C GLY A 137 2.56 4.46 -36.93
N THR A 138 1.27 4.15 -37.13
CA THR A 138 0.16 4.99 -36.67
C THR A 138 -0.06 4.87 -35.16
N TYR A 139 -0.37 5.99 -34.50
CA TYR A 139 -0.61 6.04 -33.07
C TYR A 139 -2.01 5.53 -32.73
N PHE A 140 -2.07 4.41 -32.02
CA PHE A 140 -3.22 3.93 -31.28
C PHE A 140 -3.21 4.53 -29.85
N PRO A 141 -4.31 4.43 -29.06
CA PRO A 141 -4.33 4.92 -27.68
C PRO A 141 -3.18 4.33 -26.82
N ILE A 142 -2.83 3.06 -27.08
CA ILE A 142 -1.73 2.38 -26.39
C ILE A 142 -0.35 2.88 -26.83
N THR A 143 -0.19 3.30 -28.09
CA THR A 143 1.03 3.95 -28.61
C THR A 143 1.27 5.29 -27.90
N VAL A 144 0.21 6.09 -27.72
CA VAL A 144 0.27 7.35 -26.98
C VAL A 144 0.69 7.08 -25.53
N LYS A 145 0.02 6.14 -24.85
CA LYS A 145 0.35 5.76 -23.47
C LYS A 145 1.80 5.30 -23.31
N LYS A 146 2.33 4.53 -24.28
CA LYS A 146 3.72 4.05 -24.29
C LYS A 146 4.73 5.18 -24.50
N HIS A 147 4.48 6.06 -25.47
CA HIS A 147 5.31 7.24 -25.69
C HIS A 147 5.34 8.12 -24.42
N LEU A 148 4.18 8.40 -23.82
CA LEU A 148 4.10 9.22 -22.60
C LEU A 148 4.79 8.57 -21.38
N ARG A 149 4.72 7.24 -21.20
CA ARG A 149 5.47 6.55 -20.13
C ARG A 149 6.98 6.60 -20.36
N ALA A 150 7.45 6.43 -21.59
CA ALA A 150 8.88 6.58 -21.91
C ALA A 150 9.38 8.02 -21.68
N GLN A 151 8.56 9.05 -21.95
CA GLN A 151 8.86 10.43 -21.55
C GLN A 151 8.81 10.66 -20.03
N GLU A 152 7.87 10.02 -19.31
CA GLU A 152 7.81 10.08 -17.84
C GLU A 152 9.11 9.52 -17.23
N ILE A 153 9.59 8.39 -17.75
CA ILE A 153 10.87 7.78 -17.37
C ILE A 153 12.05 8.68 -17.75
N ALA A 154 12.05 9.31 -18.93
CA ALA A 154 13.10 10.24 -19.33
C ALA A 154 13.19 11.45 -18.39
N LEU A 155 12.05 12.08 -18.07
CA LEU A 155 11.93 13.20 -17.14
C LEU A 155 12.36 12.81 -15.70
N GLN A 156 11.85 11.68 -15.18
CA GLN A 156 12.14 11.20 -13.82
C GLN A 156 13.60 10.81 -13.60
N ASN A 157 14.30 10.37 -14.64
CA ASN A 157 15.68 9.89 -14.57
C ASN A 157 16.70 10.85 -15.21
N LYS A 158 16.23 12.00 -15.75
CA LYS A 158 17.04 12.98 -16.50
C LYS A 158 17.80 12.37 -17.68
N LEU A 159 17.14 11.48 -18.41
CA LEU A 159 17.70 10.85 -19.62
C LEU A 159 17.39 11.72 -20.85
N PRO A 160 18.41 12.13 -21.63
CA PRO A 160 18.17 12.78 -22.92
C PRO A 160 17.44 11.84 -23.89
N CYS A 161 16.68 12.42 -24.83
CA CYS A 161 15.78 11.70 -25.74
C CYS A 161 16.33 11.63 -27.18
N VAL A 162 16.20 10.46 -27.84
CA VAL A 162 16.33 10.33 -29.30
C VAL A 162 15.04 9.78 -29.92
N TYR A 163 14.42 10.56 -30.78
CA TYR A 163 13.17 10.23 -31.50
C TYR A 163 13.47 9.80 -32.94
N LEU A 164 13.41 8.50 -33.22
CA LEU A 164 13.50 7.92 -34.57
C LEU A 164 12.08 7.89 -35.18
N VAL A 165 11.71 8.99 -35.84
CA VAL A 165 10.33 9.29 -36.27
C VAL A 165 10.03 8.70 -37.65
N ASP A 166 8.98 7.89 -37.71
CA ASP A 166 8.51 7.21 -38.93
C ASP A 166 7.01 6.83 -38.78
N SER A 167 6.12 7.81 -38.84
CA SER A 167 4.71 7.67 -38.45
C SER A 167 3.71 8.24 -39.47
N GLY A 168 2.71 7.44 -39.80
CA GLY A 168 1.53 7.85 -40.57
C GLY A 168 0.52 8.74 -39.82
N GLY A 169 0.80 9.16 -38.58
CA GLY A 169 -0.07 10.00 -37.76
C GLY A 169 -0.97 9.19 -36.80
N ALA A 170 -2.11 9.76 -36.41
CA ALA A 170 -3.07 9.12 -35.50
C ALA A 170 -3.96 8.07 -36.20
N PHE A 171 -4.31 6.99 -35.49
CA PHE A 171 -5.29 6.02 -35.98
C PHE A 171 -6.72 6.60 -35.89
N LEU A 172 -7.16 7.25 -36.96
CA LEU A 172 -8.40 8.06 -37.03
C LEU A 172 -9.67 7.41 -36.44
N PRO A 173 -9.94 6.09 -36.59
CA PRO A 173 -11.14 5.47 -35.99
C PRO A 173 -11.21 5.55 -34.46
N LEU A 174 -10.07 5.73 -33.76
CA LEU A 174 -9.99 5.86 -32.30
C LEU A 174 -9.58 7.28 -31.86
N GLN A 175 -9.76 8.31 -32.70
CA GLN A 175 -9.24 9.67 -32.45
C GLN A 175 -9.67 10.27 -31.09
N SER A 176 -10.86 9.92 -30.59
CA SER A 176 -11.37 10.33 -29.28
C SER A 176 -10.55 9.81 -28.10
N GLU A 177 -9.85 8.69 -28.27
CA GLU A 177 -8.93 8.06 -27.31
C GLU A 177 -7.46 8.40 -27.60
N ILE A 178 -7.19 9.24 -28.61
CA ILE A 178 -5.85 9.61 -29.07
C ILE A 178 -5.59 11.12 -28.97
N PHE A 179 -6.62 11.98 -29.07
CA PHE A 179 -6.44 13.43 -29.24
C PHE A 179 -6.82 14.32 -28.03
N PRO A 180 -8.04 14.24 -27.43
CA PRO A 180 -8.57 15.36 -26.65
C PRO A 180 -8.14 15.50 -25.16
N ASP A 181 -7.78 14.43 -24.45
CA ASP A 181 -7.57 14.47 -22.99
C ASP A 181 -6.14 14.90 -22.58
N LYS A 182 -5.98 15.26 -21.30
CA LYS A 182 -4.71 15.62 -20.64
C LYS A 182 -3.56 14.65 -20.92
N ASN A 183 -3.84 13.35 -21.07
CA ASN A 183 -2.85 12.30 -21.31
C ASN A 183 -2.94 11.72 -22.74
N HIS A 184 -3.48 12.48 -23.69
CA HIS A 184 -3.54 12.12 -25.12
C HIS A 184 -2.36 12.74 -25.90
N PHE A 185 -2.34 12.58 -27.23
CA PHE A 185 -1.18 12.82 -28.11
C PHE A 185 -0.55 14.21 -27.96
N GLY A 186 -1.35 15.26 -27.71
CA GLY A 186 -0.84 16.62 -27.44
C GLY A 186 0.09 16.74 -26.23
N ARG A 187 0.02 15.78 -25.28
CA ARG A 187 0.89 15.74 -24.09
C ARG A 187 2.35 15.41 -24.43
N ILE A 188 2.61 14.78 -25.59
CA ILE A 188 3.97 14.47 -26.06
C ILE A 188 4.77 15.77 -26.23
N PHE A 189 4.17 16.77 -26.88
CA PHE A 189 4.81 18.05 -27.19
C PHE A 189 4.98 18.92 -25.93
N TYR A 190 4.00 18.91 -25.03
CA TYR A 190 4.13 19.52 -23.71
C TYR A 190 5.33 18.93 -22.95
N ASN A 191 5.45 17.60 -22.92
CA ASN A 191 6.55 16.93 -22.22
C ASN A 191 7.91 17.24 -22.89
N GLN A 192 8.00 17.26 -24.23
CA GLN A 192 9.24 17.66 -24.95
C GLN A 192 9.67 19.09 -24.57
N ALA A 193 8.75 20.06 -24.63
CA ALA A 193 9.05 21.45 -24.28
C ALA A 193 9.49 21.63 -22.82
N VAL A 194 8.85 20.92 -21.87
CA VAL A 194 9.27 20.94 -20.47
C VAL A 194 10.62 20.26 -20.27
N MET A 195 10.90 19.13 -20.94
CA MET A 195 12.19 18.45 -20.83
C MET A 195 13.35 19.30 -21.40
N SER A 196 13.17 19.91 -22.58
CA SER A 196 14.13 20.87 -23.15
C SER A 196 14.36 22.06 -22.21
N ALA A 197 13.30 22.67 -21.67
CA ALA A 197 13.41 23.77 -20.71
C ALA A 197 14.05 23.37 -19.35
N GLU A 198 13.98 22.10 -18.96
CA GLU A 198 14.69 21.52 -17.82
C GLU A 198 16.15 21.10 -18.13
N GLY A 199 16.64 21.37 -19.35
CA GLY A 199 17.99 21.04 -19.78
C GLY A 199 18.21 19.55 -20.12
N ILE A 200 17.14 18.84 -20.51
CA ILE A 200 17.18 17.43 -20.94
C ILE A 200 17.09 17.41 -22.49
N PRO A 201 18.20 17.18 -23.22
CA PRO A 201 18.21 17.32 -24.68
C PRO A 201 17.23 16.41 -25.41
N GLN A 202 16.54 16.96 -26.41
CA GLN A 202 15.59 16.30 -27.28
C GLN A 202 16.17 16.27 -28.71
N ILE A 203 16.50 15.09 -29.23
CA ILE A 203 17.06 14.91 -30.58
C ILE A 203 16.03 14.18 -31.45
N ALA A 204 15.73 14.69 -32.64
CA ALA A 204 14.83 14.01 -33.58
C ALA A 204 15.56 13.57 -34.86
N VAL A 205 15.13 12.43 -35.38
CA VAL A 205 15.62 11.83 -36.63
C VAL A 205 14.41 11.42 -37.46
N VAL A 206 14.06 12.22 -38.45
CA VAL A 206 12.89 12.01 -39.33
C VAL A 206 13.30 11.09 -40.47
N MET A 207 12.99 9.81 -40.29
CA MET A 207 13.36 8.70 -41.17
C MET A 207 12.16 8.21 -42.00
N GLY A 208 11.11 9.03 -42.10
CA GLY A 208 9.86 8.69 -42.78
C GLY A 208 8.81 9.80 -42.68
N SER A 209 7.54 9.40 -42.79
CA SER A 209 6.40 10.30 -42.64
C SER A 209 6.34 10.93 -41.24
N CYS A 210 6.00 12.21 -41.17
CA CYS A 210 5.80 12.97 -39.94
C CYS A 210 4.63 13.96 -40.13
N THR A 211 3.41 13.44 -40.07
CA THR A 211 2.19 14.15 -40.52
C THR A 211 1.30 14.67 -39.39
N ALA A 212 0.57 15.75 -39.67
CA ALA A 212 -0.35 16.44 -38.76
C ALA A 212 0.34 16.81 -37.44
N GLY A 213 -0.29 16.53 -36.29
CA GLY A 213 0.33 16.80 -34.98
C GLY A 213 1.69 16.11 -34.79
N GLY A 214 1.98 15.01 -35.50
CA GLY A 214 3.29 14.34 -35.43
C GLY A 214 4.45 15.25 -35.85
N ALA A 215 4.20 16.23 -36.73
CA ALA A 215 5.18 17.21 -37.18
C ALA A 215 5.82 18.03 -36.04
N TYR A 216 5.16 18.14 -34.89
CA TYR A 216 5.71 18.82 -33.72
C TYR A 216 6.79 18.01 -32.98
N VAL A 217 6.95 16.70 -33.21
CA VAL A 217 8.06 15.93 -32.60
C VAL A 217 9.43 16.46 -33.06
N PRO A 218 9.74 16.59 -34.37
CA PRO A 218 10.97 17.24 -34.82
C PRO A 218 10.96 18.76 -34.60
N ALA A 219 9.85 19.45 -34.89
CA ALA A 219 9.78 20.91 -34.79
C ALA A 219 9.81 21.46 -33.34
N MET A 220 9.81 20.58 -32.33
CA MET A 220 10.02 20.90 -30.91
C MET A 220 11.11 20.03 -30.26
N SER A 221 12.05 19.53 -31.08
CA SER A 221 13.32 18.97 -30.60
C SER A 221 14.44 20.01 -30.74
N ASP A 222 15.50 19.89 -29.95
CA ASP A 222 16.60 20.87 -29.86
C ASP A 222 17.55 20.80 -31.07
N GLU A 223 17.74 19.61 -31.64
CA GLU A 223 18.36 19.40 -32.95
C GLU A 223 17.58 18.33 -33.74
N SER A 224 17.31 18.58 -35.02
CA SER A 224 16.49 17.74 -35.91
C SER A 224 17.22 17.33 -37.20
N ILE A 225 17.29 16.02 -37.43
CA ILE A 225 17.85 15.39 -38.64
C ILE A 225 16.69 14.92 -39.54
N ILE A 226 16.82 15.05 -40.86
CA ILE A 226 15.85 14.51 -41.83
C ILE A 226 16.52 13.78 -43.00
N VAL A 227 15.97 12.63 -43.39
CA VAL A 227 16.48 11.82 -44.51
C VAL A 227 15.90 12.30 -45.85
N LYS A 228 16.77 12.64 -46.81
CA LYS A 228 16.40 13.02 -48.18
C LYS A 228 15.46 12.01 -48.86
N GLN A 229 14.43 12.49 -49.57
CA GLN A 229 13.53 11.68 -50.42
C GLN A 229 12.84 10.52 -49.67
N GLN A 230 12.68 10.67 -48.34
CA GLN A 230 12.20 9.62 -47.45
C GLN A 230 11.52 10.18 -46.20
N GLY A 231 12.17 11.15 -45.54
CA GLY A 231 11.64 11.90 -44.42
C GLY A 231 10.79 13.07 -44.92
N THR A 232 9.57 13.20 -44.40
CA THR A 232 8.67 14.32 -44.75
C THR A 232 7.91 14.83 -43.53
N ILE A 233 7.76 16.16 -43.40
CA ILE A 233 7.10 16.83 -42.28
C ILE A 233 6.00 17.75 -42.81
N PHE A 234 4.76 17.63 -42.32
CA PHE A 234 3.70 18.59 -42.69
C PHE A 234 2.50 18.54 -41.73
N LEU A 235 1.90 19.71 -41.45
CA LEU A 235 0.65 19.81 -40.68
C LEU A 235 -0.58 19.29 -41.44
N ALA A 236 -0.54 19.31 -42.77
CA ALA A 236 -1.53 18.70 -43.65
C ALA A 236 -0.79 18.00 -44.79
N GLY A 237 -0.95 16.68 -44.92
CA GLY A 237 -0.34 15.95 -46.04
C GLY A 237 -1.03 16.21 -47.38
N PRO A 238 -0.42 15.83 -48.51
CA PRO A 238 -0.95 16.12 -49.85
C PRO A 238 -2.42 15.77 -50.09
N PRO A 239 -2.99 14.65 -49.55
CA PRO A 239 -4.42 14.37 -49.69
C PRO A 239 -5.32 15.41 -49.01
N LEU A 240 -4.89 15.98 -47.88
CA LEU A 240 -5.63 16.99 -47.13
C LEU A 240 -5.46 18.39 -47.76
N VAL A 241 -4.23 18.74 -48.16
CA VAL A 241 -3.97 19.98 -48.94
C VAL A 241 -4.85 20.02 -50.18
N LYS A 242 -4.88 18.93 -50.97
CA LYS A 242 -5.74 18.82 -52.16
C LYS A 242 -7.23 18.91 -51.83
N ALA A 243 -7.68 18.30 -50.72
CA ALA A 243 -9.08 18.34 -50.30
C ALA A 243 -9.53 19.72 -49.81
N SER A 244 -8.64 20.51 -49.20
CA SER A 244 -8.95 21.81 -48.60
C SER A 244 -8.69 23.01 -49.52
N THR A 245 -7.76 22.91 -50.48
CA THR A 245 -7.33 24.03 -51.35
C THR A 245 -7.45 23.75 -52.85
N GLY A 246 -7.56 22.47 -53.25
CA GLY A 246 -7.44 22.05 -54.65
C GLY A 246 -6.01 21.90 -55.17
N GLU A 247 -4.99 22.33 -54.42
CA GLU A 247 -3.58 22.25 -54.80
C GLU A 247 -3.12 20.78 -54.97
N VAL A 248 -2.31 20.52 -56.00
CA VAL A 248 -1.76 19.18 -56.28
C VAL A 248 -0.24 19.22 -56.21
N VAL A 249 0.26 19.10 -54.98
CA VAL A 249 1.68 19.00 -54.63
C VAL A 249 2.02 17.57 -54.21
N ASN A 250 3.28 17.14 -54.31
CA ASN A 250 3.72 15.84 -53.78
C ASN A 250 4.34 15.98 -52.37
N ALA A 251 4.70 14.86 -51.73
CA ALA A 251 5.14 14.87 -50.34
C ALA A 251 6.56 15.45 -50.12
N GLU A 252 7.45 15.41 -51.12
CA GLU A 252 8.81 15.98 -51.01
C GLU A 252 8.78 17.49 -51.28
N ASP A 253 8.00 17.94 -52.27
CA ASP A 253 7.87 19.37 -52.60
C ASP A 253 7.08 20.15 -51.52
N LEU A 254 6.17 19.49 -50.81
CA LEU A 254 5.40 20.08 -49.71
C LEU A 254 6.18 20.18 -48.39
N GLY A 255 7.10 19.24 -48.13
CA GLY A 255 7.73 19.11 -46.82
C GLY A 255 8.80 18.03 -46.72
N GLY A 256 9.59 17.84 -47.79
CA GLY A 256 10.75 16.95 -47.79
C GLY A 256 12.00 17.58 -47.16
N ALA A 257 13.09 16.82 -47.13
CA ALA A 257 14.36 17.26 -46.55
C ALA A 257 14.91 18.54 -47.22
N ASP A 258 14.75 18.65 -48.54
CA ASP A 258 15.20 19.83 -49.30
C ASP A 258 14.38 21.09 -48.96
N VAL A 259 13.11 20.96 -48.52
CA VAL A 259 12.30 22.09 -48.03
C VAL A 259 12.77 22.51 -46.64
N HIS A 260 12.89 21.57 -45.71
CA HIS A 260 13.08 21.91 -44.29
C HIS A 260 14.51 22.29 -43.91
N CYS A 261 15.53 21.75 -44.58
CA CYS A 261 16.93 22.15 -44.37
C CYS A 261 17.39 23.39 -45.16
N LYS A 262 16.66 23.81 -46.21
CA LYS A 262 17.12 24.90 -47.11
C LYS A 262 16.19 26.10 -47.18
N ILE A 263 14.91 25.93 -46.89
CA ILE A 263 13.89 26.97 -47.07
C ILE A 263 13.24 27.33 -45.73
N SER A 264 12.71 26.35 -44.99
CA SER A 264 11.89 26.65 -43.80
C SER A 264 12.63 26.64 -42.47
N GLY A 265 13.84 26.05 -42.39
CA GLY A 265 14.59 25.94 -41.14
C GLY A 265 13.90 25.11 -40.05
N VAL A 266 13.16 24.07 -40.43
CA VAL A 266 12.44 23.17 -39.48
C VAL A 266 13.30 21.96 -39.08
N THR A 267 14.40 21.71 -39.82
CA THR A 267 15.34 20.61 -39.57
C THR A 267 16.75 21.04 -39.90
N ASP A 268 17.66 20.89 -38.96
CA ASP A 268 19.02 21.44 -39.00
C ASP A 268 19.97 20.60 -39.86
N HIS A 269 19.77 19.26 -39.88
CA HIS A 269 20.73 18.32 -40.44
C HIS A 269 20.14 17.49 -41.60
N TYR A 270 20.81 17.56 -42.76
CA TYR A 270 20.38 16.90 -44.00
C TYR A 270 21.06 15.54 -44.20
N ALA A 271 20.34 14.44 -43.94
CA ALA A 271 20.87 13.08 -44.08
C ALA A 271 20.59 12.47 -45.46
N LEU A 272 21.47 11.56 -45.88
CA LEU A 272 21.42 10.93 -47.22
C LEU A 272 20.69 9.57 -47.23
N ASN A 273 20.61 8.91 -46.08
CA ASN A 273 19.94 7.63 -45.83
C ASN A 273 19.90 7.39 -44.32
N ASP A 274 19.25 6.30 -43.88
CA ASP A 274 19.13 5.92 -42.46
C ASP A 274 20.48 5.85 -41.73
N HIS A 275 21.52 5.24 -42.32
CA HIS A 275 22.84 5.11 -41.68
C HIS A 275 23.51 6.46 -41.47
N HIS A 276 23.45 7.37 -42.46
CA HIS A 276 23.98 8.72 -42.32
C HIS A 276 23.23 9.52 -41.26
N ALA A 277 21.90 9.36 -41.16
CA ALA A 277 21.09 10.02 -40.14
C ALA A 277 21.45 9.55 -38.72
N LEU A 278 21.70 8.25 -38.52
CA LEU A 278 22.10 7.70 -37.22
C LEU A 278 23.55 8.09 -36.86
N ALA A 279 24.45 8.22 -37.83
CA ALA A 279 25.79 8.79 -37.60
C ALA A 279 25.70 10.24 -37.12
N LEU A 280 24.91 11.09 -37.79
CA LEU A 280 24.68 12.48 -37.38
C LEU A 280 24.04 12.56 -35.98
N ALA A 281 23.11 11.66 -35.63
CA ALA A 281 22.54 11.59 -34.29
C ALA A 281 23.61 11.28 -33.22
N ARG A 282 24.54 10.35 -33.51
CA ARG A 282 25.69 10.04 -32.64
C ARG A 282 26.68 11.21 -32.53
N ASP A 283 26.85 12.01 -33.58
CA ASP A 283 27.69 13.22 -33.55
C ASP A 283 27.05 14.35 -32.71
N ILE A 284 25.72 14.51 -32.75
CA ILE A 284 24.99 15.41 -31.84
C ILE A 284 25.19 14.95 -30.39
N VAL A 285 24.94 13.66 -30.11
CA VAL A 285 25.16 13.07 -28.78
C VAL A 285 26.60 13.28 -28.28
N CYS A 286 27.61 13.15 -29.15
CA CYS A 286 29.00 13.45 -28.79
C CYS A 286 29.19 14.89 -28.29
N LYS A 287 28.62 15.89 -28.97
CA LYS A 287 28.67 17.31 -28.56
C LYS A 287 27.95 17.54 -27.22
N VAL A 288 26.79 16.91 -27.03
CA VAL A 288 26.02 16.98 -25.79
C VAL A 288 26.80 16.39 -24.61
N ASN A 289 27.32 15.17 -24.76
CA ASN A 289 28.03 14.44 -23.71
C ASN A 289 29.29 15.20 -23.23
N ASN A 290 29.98 15.93 -24.13
CA ASN A 290 31.18 16.71 -23.80
C ASN A 290 30.95 17.84 -22.78
N ASN A 291 29.69 18.26 -22.54
CA ASN A 291 29.34 19.23 -21.50
C ASN A 291 28.82 18.56 -20.20
N THR A 292 28.75 17.22 -20.14
CA THR A 292 28.25 16.50 -18.96
C THR A 292 29.39 16.09 -18.02
N MET A 293 29.11 16.04 -16.72
CA MET A 293 30.09 15.60 -15.72
C MET A 293 30.40 14.10 -15.90
N PRO A 294 31.67 13.67 -15.76
CA PRO A 294 32.06 12.28 -15.97
C PRO A 294 31.36 11.35 -14.98
N PHE A 295 31.03 10.14 -15.46
CA PHE A 295 30.35 9.08 -14.71
C PHE A 295 30.97 8.89 -13.32
N THR A 296 30.18 9.09 -12.26
CA THR A 296 30.66 8.93 -10.88
C THR A 296 31.09 7.49 -10.62
N SER A 297 32.38 7.29 -10.30
CA SER A 297 32.92 5.97 -10.00
C SER A 297 32.11 5.27 -8.91
N LYS A 298 31.77 3.99 -9.13
CA LYS A 298 30.91 3.22 -8.21
C LYS A 298 31.52 3.13 -6.82
N SER A 299 30.68 3.24 -5.80
CA SER A 299 31.09 3.30 -4.38
C SER A 299 31.92 2.09 -3.92
N GLN A 300 31.66 0.92 -4.49
CA GLN A 300 32.45 -0.31 -4.30
C GLN A 300 32.51 -1.08 -5.63
N LYS A 301 33.49 -1.98 -5.76
CA LYS A 301 33.58 -2.90 -6.90
C LYS A 301 32.37 -3.87 -6.88
N PRO A 302 31.68 -4.10 -8.02
CA PRO A 302 30.66 -5.13 -8.12
C PRO A 302 31.17 -6.52 -7.73
N GLU A 303 30.38 -7.27 -6.96
CA GLU A 303 30.57 -8.70 -6.71
C GLU A 303 29.36 -9.49 -7.25
N PRO A 304 29.54 -10.69 -7.83
CA PRO A 304 28.42 -11.57 -8.14
C PRO A 304 27.75 -12.09 -6.86
N PRO A 305 26.52 -12.64 -6.93
CA PRO A 305 25.94 -13.42 -5.83
C PRO A 305 26.75 -14.70 -5.57
N LEU A 306 26.59 -15.31 -4.39
CA LEU A 306 27.13 -16.64 -4.08
C LEU A 306 26.26 -17.79 -4.60
N TYR A 307 25.00 -17.49 -4.92
CA TYR A 307 23.99 -18.43 -5.38
C TYR A 307 23.67 -18.20 -6.86
N ASP A 308 23.13 -19.21 -7.51
CA ASP A 308 22.91 -19.20 -8.95
C ASP A 308 21.65 -18.39 -9.27
N LEU A 309 21.67 -17.64 -10.38
CA LEU A 309 20.48 -16.92 -10.84
C LEU A 309 19.39 -17.90 -11.30
N ASP A 310 19.80 -19.01 -11.93
CA ASP A 310 18.92 -20.08 -12.43
C ASP A 310 18.09 -20.74 -11.30
N GLU A 311 18.51 -20.63 -10.04
CA GLU A 311 17.72 -21.12 -8.91
C GLU A 311 16.45 -20.30 -8.67
N LEU A 312 16.35 -19.06 -9.17
CA LEU A 312 15.18 -18.20 -9.01
C LEU A 312 13.90 -18.85 -9.56
N TYR A 313 14.00 -19.65 -10.63
CA TYR A 313 12.89 -20.43 -11.15
C TYR A 313 12.29 -21.36 -10.07
N GLY A 314 13.16 -22.09 -9.35
CA GLY A 314 12.76 -23.05 -8.32
C GLY A 314 12.42 -22.45 -6.95
N VAL A 315 12.82 -21.20 -6.68
CA VAL A 315 12.57 -20.52 -5.38
C VAL A 315 11.09 -20.17 -5.19
N VAL A 316 10.47 -19.55 -6.19
CA VAL A 316 9.14 -18.92 -6.07
C VAL A 316 8.04 -19.77 -6.68
N GLY A 317 8.31 -20.42 -7.81
CA GLY A 317 7.33 -21.22 -8.55
C GLY A 317 6.10 -20.42 -9.01
N THR A 318 5.04 -21.16 -9.32
CA THR A 318 3.81 -20.65 -9.96
C THR A 318 2.59 -20.63 -9.02
N ASN A 319 2.58 -21.48 -8.00
CA ASN A 319 1.49 -21.55 -7.02
C ASN A 319 1.62 -20.45 -5.96
N LEU A 320 1.04 -19.26 -6.24
CA LEU A 320 1.03 -18.10 -5.35
C LEU A 320 0.30 -18.29 -4.00
N LYS A 321 -0.20 -19.50 -3.69
CA LYS A 321 -0.72 -19.87 -2.37
C LYS A 321 0.35 -20.48 -1.44
N THR A 322 1.47 -20.93 -2.00
CA THR A 322 2.60 -21.45 -1.23
C THR A 322 3.45 -20.30 -0.70
N SER A 323 3.77 -20.32 0.59
CA SER A 323 4.73 -19.38 1.18
C SER A 323 6.17 -19.84 0.91
N PHE A 324 7.04 -18.89 0.59
CA PHE A 324 8.49 -19.06 0.49
C PHE A 324 9.19 -17.93 1.25
N ASP A 325 10.45 -18.14 1.64
CA ASP A 325 11.28 -17.11 2.26
C ASP A 325 11.83 -16.14 1.19
N VAL A 326 11.39 -14.88 1.22
CA VAL A 326 11.82 -13.88 0.23
C VAL A 326 13.30 -13.52 0.33
N LYS A 327 13.97 -13.81 1.46
CA LYS A 327 15.44 -13.68 1.56
C LYS A 327 16.16 -14.57 0.54
N GLN A 328 15.55 -15.69 0.12
CA GLN A 328 16.12 -16.56 -0.91
C GLN A 328 16.15 -15.92 -2.31
N VAL A 329 15.22 -15.00 -2.61
CA VAL A 329 15.24 -14.18 -3.83
C VAL A 329 16.29 -13.08 -3.70
N ILE A 330 16.33 -12.39 -2.55
CA ILE A 330 17.33 -11.34 -2.26
C ILE A 330 18.75 -11.90 -2.41
N ALA A 331 19.03 -13.09 -1.86
CA ALA A 331 20.34 -13.74 -1.88
C ALA A 331 20.90 -13.98 -3.31
N ARG A 332 20.05 -14.04 -4.33
CA ARG A 332 20.44 -14.25 -5.74
C ARG A 332 20.51 -12.95 -6.54
N ILE A 333 19.86 -11.89 -6.06
CA ILE A 333 19.90 -10.57 -6.72
C ILE A 333 21.07 -9.71 -6.21
N VAL A 334 21.49 -9.85 -4.95
CA VAL A 334 22.45 -8.92 -4.31
C VAL A 334 23.91 -9.39 -4.34
N ASP A 335 24.83 -8.43 -4.34
CA ASP A 335 26.27 -8.64 -4.40
C ASP A 335 26.78 -9.47 -3.21
N GLY A 336 27.53 -10.54 -3.51
CA GLY A 336 28.03 -11.51 -2.53
C GLY A 336 26.94 -12.18 -1.68
N SER A 337 25.67 -12.14 -2.11
CA SER A 337 24.51 -12.58 -1.32
C SER A 337 24.39 -11.91 0.06
N ARG A 338 24.94 -10.69 0.20
CA ARG A 338 25.08 -9.98 1.49
C ARG A 338 23.91 -9.03 1.76
N PHE A 339 23.27 -9.15 2.92
CA PHE A 339 22.08 -8.37 3.31
C PHE A 339 22.07 -8.02 4.80
N SER A 340 22.07 -6.73 5.12
CA SER A 340 21.94 -6.25 6.51
C SER A 340 20.47 -5.95 6.79
N GLU A 341 19.78 -6.92 7.40
CA GLU A 341 18.37 -6.78 7.74
C GLU A 341 18.15 -5.71 8.81
N PHE A 342 17.14 -4.87 8.59
CA PHE A 342 16.62 -3.87 9.51
C PHE A 342 15.34 -4.40 10.16
N LYS A 343 15.26 -4.30 11.50
CA LYS A 343 14.10 -4.77 12.28
C LYS A 343 13.69 -6.22 11.96
N GLU A 344 14.67 -7.13 11.86
CA GLU A 344 14.43 -8.58 11.59
C GLU A 344 13.28 -9.12 12.44
N LYS A 345 13.41 -9.08 13.78
CA LYS A 345 12.45 -9.62 14.77
C LYS A 345 11.25 -8.71 15.06
N TYR A 346 10.72 -8.01 14.07
CA TYR A 346 9.55 -7.13 14.20
C TYR A 346 8.87 -6.99 12.83
N GLY A 347 7.56 -7.20 12.74
CA GLY A 347 6.83 -7.12 11.47
C GLY A 347 7.44 -8.05 10.40
N GLU A 348 7.68 -9.32 10.76
CA GLU A 348 8.50 -10.28 9.99
C GLU A 348 7.93 -10.61 8.60
N SER A 349 6.63 -10.36 8.39
CA SER A 349 5.97 -10.47 7.07
C SER A 349 6.40 -9.41 6.06
N LEU A 350 7.20 -8.41 6.47
CA LEU A 350 7.88 -7.48 5.60
C LEU A 350 9.37 -7.48 5.92
N VAL A 351 10.17 -8.12 5.06
CA VAL A 351 11.64 -8.08 5.14
C VAL A 351 12.11 -6.71 4.64
N THR A 352 12.97 -6.04 5.40
CA THR A 352 13.54 -4.73 5.03
C THR A 352 15.02 -4.71 5.37
N GLY A 353 15.89 -4.18 4.52
CA GLY A 353 17.32 -4.14 4.83
C GLY A 353 18.21 -3.58 3.72
N PHE A 354 19.49 -3.43 4.03
CA PHE A 354 20.48 -2.84 3.13
C PHE A 354 21.28 -3.92 2.40
N ALA A 355 21.49 -3.72 1.10
CA ALA A 355 22.29 -4.59 0.24
C ALA A 355 23.11 -3.77 -0.76
N ARG A 356 23.93 -4.43 -1.57
CA ARG A 356 24.49 -3.83 -2.78
C ARG A 356 24.03 -4.56 -4.04
N LEU A 357 23.89 -3.81 -5.11
CA LEU A 357 23.54 -4.31 -6.44
C LEU A 357 24.50 -3.68 -7.45
N HIS A 358 25.38 -4.52 -8.01
CA HIS A 358 26.52 -4.11 -8.85
C HIS A 358 27.32 -2.94 -8.22
N GLY A 359 27.69 -3.07 -6.95
CA GLY A 359 28.46 -2.09 -6.17
C GLY A 359 27.64 -0.97 -5.51
N ASP A 360 26.43 -0.68 -5.97
CA ASP A 360 25.63 0.45 -5.49
C ASP A 360 24.75 0.07 -4.30
N LEU A 361 24.67 0.95 -3.29
CA LEU A 361 23.95 0.70 -2.04
C LEU A 361 22.44 0.90 -2.23
N ILE A 362 21.65 -0.13 -1.92
CA ILE A 362 20.18 -0.10 -2.02
C ILE A 362 19.51 -0.50 -0.70
N GLY A 363 18.30 0.02 -0.47
CA GLY A 363 17.39 -0.42 0.57
C GLY A 363 16.30 -1.30 -0.04
N ILE A 364 16.20 -2.55 0.39
CA ILE A 364 15.20 -3.52 -0.11
C ILE A 364 14.02 -3.55 0.84
N ILE A 365 12.81 -3.63 0.28
CA ILE A 365 11.53 -3.82 0.97
C ILE A 365 10.81 -4.97 0.26
N ALA A 366 10.62 -6.11 0.94
CA ALA A 366 10.18 -7.36 0.31
C ALA A 366 9.10 -8.07 1.14
N ASN A 367 8.02 -8.52 0.50
CA ASN A 367 6.95 -9.21 1.21
C ASN A 367 7.30 -10.66 1.53
N ASN A 368 7.00 -11.07 2.75
CA ASN A 368 7.15 -12.42 3.28
C ASN A 368 5.80 -12.93 3.88
N GLY A 369 4.68 -12.28 3.54
CA GLY A 369 3.34 -12.53 4.08
C GLY A 369 2.41 -11.32 3.98
N VAL A 370 1.27 -11.37 4.68
CA VAL A 370 0.31 -10.24 4.81
C VAL A 370 0.87 -9.09 5.63
N LEU A 371 0.50 -7.85 5.33
CA LEU A 371 0.96 -6.67 6.08
C LEU A 371 0.17 -6.49 7.39
N PHE A 372 0.88 -6.52 8.52
CA PHE A 372 0.39 -6.16 9.86
C PHE A 372 0.71 -4.68 10.20
N PRO A 373 0.16 -4.09 11.29
CA PRO A 373 0.48 -2.73 11.70
C PRO A 373 2.00 -2.52 11.93
N GLU A 374 2.68 -3.53 12.45
CA GLU A 374 4.12 -3.57 12.71
C GLU A 374 4.90 -3.55 11.40
N SER A 375 4.47 -4.36 10.43
CA SER A 375 5.06 -4.41 9.08
C SER A 375 4.95 -3.05 8.38
N ALA A 376 3.81 -2.37 8.51
CA ALA A 376 3.63 -1.02 7.96
C ALA A 376 4.47 0.05 8.68
N LEU A 377 4.62 -0.04 10.00
CA LEU A 377 5.52 0.83 10.79
C LEU A 377 7.00 0.61 10.45
N LYS A 378 7.40 -0.66 10.22
CA LYS A 378 8.74 -1.05 9.76
C LYS A 378 9.02 -0.48 8.37
N GLY A 379 8.10 -0.66 7.43
CA GLY A 379 8.18 -0.12 6.07
C GLY A 379 8.32 1.40 6.06
N ALA A 380 7.46 2.12 6.78
CA ALA A 380 7.51 3.59 6.87
C ALA A 380 8.88 4.09 7.39
N HIS A 381 9.31 3.61 8.56
CA HIS A 381 10.58 4.02 9.17
C HIS A 381 11.79 3.63 8.30
N PHE A 382 11.77 2.47 7.63
CA PHE A 382 12.85 2.09 6.72
C PHE A 382 12.94 3.01 5.48
N ILE A 383 11.79 3.42 4.93
CA ILE A 383 11.72 4.41 3.84
C ILE A 383 12.26 5.78 4.31
N GLU A 384 11.90 6.22 5.53
CA GLU A 384 12.45 7.46 6.12
C GLU A 384 13.98 7.43 6.24
N ILE A 385 14.54 6.29 6.70
CA ILE A 385 16.01 6.10 6.77
C ILE A 385 16.64 6.15 5.38
N CYS A 386 16.06 5.47 4.39
CA CYS A 386 16.59 5.44 3.03
C CYS A 386 16.53 6.83 2.38
N ALA A 387 15.39 7.51 2.49
CA ALA A 387 15.19 8.87 1.98
C ALA A 387 16.18 9.87 2.62
N LYS A 388 16.35 9.83 3.95
CA LYS A 388 17.29 10.70 4.68
C LYS A 388 18.75 10.44 4.31
N ARG A 389 19.10 9.20 3.95
CA ARG A 389 20.44 8.79 3.51
C ARG A 389 20.66 8.87 1.99
N LYS A 390 19.64 9.29 1.22
CA LYS A 390 19.60 9.26 -0.25
C LYS A 390 19.89 7.87 -0.86
N ILE A 391 19.44 6.81 -0.18
CA ILE A 391 19.59 5.42 -0.63
C ILE A 391 18.39 5.03 -1.51
N PRO A 392 18.60 4.58 -2.77
CA PRO A 392 17.57 4.03 -3.64
C PRO A 392 16.81 2.85 -3.02
N LEU A 393 15.52 2.73 -3.35
CA LEU A 393 14.61 1.71 -2.84
C LEU A 393 14.26 0.67 -3.91
N LEU A 394 14.32 -0.61 -3.53
CA LEU A 394 13.84 -1.75 -4.30
C LEU A 394 12.66 -2.42 -3.58
N PHE A 395 11.50 -2.46 -4.24
CA PHE A 395 10.30 -3.13 -3.76
C PHE A 395 10.11 -4.47 -4.46
N LEU A 396 10.12 -5.57 -3.70
CA LEU A 396 9.80 -6.92 -4.20
C LEU A 396 8.38 -7.29 -3.76
N GLN A 397 7.41 -7.20 -4.68
CA GLN A 397 6.00 -7.43 -4.38
C GLN A 397 5.64 -8.92 -4.42
N ASN A 398 5.20 -9.43 -3.27
CA ASN A 398 4.47 -10.69 -3.14
C ASN A 398 3.41 -10.56 -2.03
N ILE A 399 2.41 -9.72 -2.28
CA ILE A 399 1.44 -9.25 -1.27
C ILE A 399 0.01 -9.61 -1.63
N THR A 400 -0.64 -10.33 -0.72
CA THR A 400 -2.07 -10.70 -0.77
C THR A 400 -2.99 -9.66 -0.12
N GLY A 401 -2.46 -8.81 0.77
CA GLY A 401 -3.18 -7.70 1.38
C GLY A 401 -2.65 -7.32 2.76
N PHE A 402 -3.33 -6.39 3.41
CA PHE A 402 -3.18 -6.15 4.85
C PHE A 402 -4.00 -7.19 5.64
N MET A 403 -3.64 -7.41 6.91
CA MET A 403 -4.45 -8.23 7.82
C MET A 403 -5.82 -7.58 8.05
N ILE A 404 -6.86 -8.40 8.14
CA ILE A 404 -8.26 -7.98 8.30
C ILE A 404 -8.84 -8.53 9.62
N GLY A 405 -9.83 -7.83 10.18
CA GLY A 405 -10.55 -8.25 11.39
C GLY A 405 -10.71 -7.12 12.41
N ARG A 406 -11.59 -7.32 13.40
CA ARG A 406 -11.92 -6.32 14.43
C ARG A 406 -10.67 -5.81 15.17
N GLU A 407 -9.77 -6.73 15.54
CA GLU A 407 -8.51 -6.42 16.22
C GLU A 407 -7.54 -5.62 15.35
N ALA A 408 -7.41 -5.97 14.06
CA ALA A 408 -6.56 -5.25 13.12
C ALA A 408 -7.05 -3.81 12.91
N GLU A 409 -8.35 -3.60 12.75
CA GLU A 409 -8.93 -2.26 12.61
C GLU A 409 -8.88 -1.45 13.92
N ALA A 410 -9.16 -2.06 15.07
CA ALA A 410 -9.04 -1.41 16.38
C ALA A 410 -7.58 -1.03 16.75
N GLY A 411 -6.62 -1.91 16.44
CA GLY A 411 -5.19 -1.61 16.47
C GLY A 411 -4.76 -0.56 15.44
N GLY A 412 -5.63 -0.26 14.47
CA GLY A 412 -5.46 0.83 13.52
C GLY A 412 -4.65 0.46 12.29
N ILE A 413 -4.83 -0.74 11.73
CA ILE A 413 -4.20 -1.18 10.48
C ILE A 413 -4.27 -0.08 9.39
N ALA A 414 -5.41 0.61 9.27
CA ALA A 414 -5.57 1.78 8.41
C ALA A 414 -4.62 2.95 8.75
N LYS A 415 -4.51 3.38 10.02
CA LYS A 415 -3.60 4.48 10.42
C LYS A 415 -2.12 4.07 10.31
N HIS A 416 -1.80 2.78 10.29
CA HIS A 416 -0.43 2.27 10.15
C HIS A 416 -0.04 2.05 8.68
N GLY A 417 -0.90 1.42 7.87
CA GLY A 417 -0.75 1.35 6.41
C GLY A 417 -0.66 2.73 5.76
N ALA A 418 -1.46 3.69 6.23
CA ALA A 418 -1.38 5.08 5.78
C ALA A 418 0.03 5.70 5.97
N LYS A 419 0.78 5.35 7.03
CA LYS A 419 2.17 5.85 7.21
C LYS A 419 3.10 5.30 6.14
N MET A 420 3.00 4.00 5.83
CA MET A 420 3.80 3.37 4.77
C MET A 420 3.51 4.01 3.41
N VAL A 421 2.23 4.24 3.09
CA VAL A 421 1.81 4.94 1.87
C VAL A 421 2.29 6.39 1.83
N THR A 422 2.16 7.16 2.92
CA THR A 422 2.71 8.53 3.03
C THR A 422 4.23 8.55 2.83
N ALA A 423 4.96 7.55 3.30
CA ALA A 423 6.39 7.44 3.09
C ALA A 423 6.73 7.15 1.61
N VAL A 424 6.09 6.15 1.00
CA VAL A 424 6.27 5.77 -0.43
C VAL A 424 5.98 6.94 -1.39
N SER A 425 4.87 7.65 -1.20
CA SER A 425 4.47 8.76 -2.08
C SER A 425 5.47 9.93 -2.05
N ASN A 426 5.99 10.26 -0.87
CA ASN A 426 6.84 11.43 -0.69
C ASN A 426 8.32 11.16 -0.95
N ALA A 427 8.79 9.93 -0.77
CA ALA A 427 10.18 9.53 -1.01
C ALA A 427 10.66 9.92 -2.42
N LYS A 428 11.73 10.73 -2.47
CA LYS A 428 12.37 11.25 -3.70
C LYS A 428 13.66 10.54 -4.10
N VAL A 429 14.07 9.53 -3.33
CA VAL A 429 15.06 8.54 -3.79
C VAL A 429 14.48 7.76 -4.98
N PRO A 430 15.33 7.22 -5.89
CA PRO A 430 14.85 6.31 -6.92
C PRO A 430 14.10 5.12 -6.31
N LYS A 431 12.99 4.73 -6.94
CA LYS A 431 12.13 3.61 -6.53
C LYS A 431 12.00 2.64 -7.69
N LEU A 432 12.50 1.42 -7.49
CA LEU A 432 12.39 0.30 -8.43
C LEU A 432 11.41 -0.73 -7.86
N THR A 433 10.51 -1.24 -8.67
CA THR A 433 9.49 -2.23 -8.24
C THR A 433 9.56 -3.47 -9.12
N VAL A 434 9.57 -4.66 -8.52
CA VAL A 434 9.43 -5.94 -9.23
C VAL A 434 8.32 -6.74 -8.57
N ILE A 435 7.28 -7.11 -9.33
CA ILE A 435 6.27 -8.06 -8.86
C ILE A 435 6.77 -9.48 -9.14
N ILE A 436 7.15 -10.18 -8.07
CA ILE A 436 7.67 -11.55 -8.10
C ILE A 436 6.58 -12.60 -7.81
N GLY A 437 5.39 -12.15 -7.39
CA GLY A 437 4.25 -13.02 -7.06
C GLY A 437 2.93 -12.25 -7.04
N GLY A 438 2.26 -12.23 -5.89
CA GLY A 438 1.01 -11.48 -5.72
C GLY A 438 1.20 -9.95 -5.65
N SER A 439 0.26 -9.21 -6.21
CA SER A 439 0.13 -7.74 -6.08
C SER A 439 -1.36 -7.39 -5.92
N TYR A 440 -1.89 -7.62 -4.73
CA TYR A 440 -3.33 -7.52 -4.47
C TYR A 440 -3.72 -6.31 -3.61
N GLY A 441 -4.74 -5.58 -4.06
CA GLY A 441 -5.43 -4.53 -3.31
C GLY A 441 -4.52 -3.45 -2.73
N ALA A 442 -4.80 -3.04 -1.48
CA ALA A 442 -4.01 -2.03 -0.78
C ALA A 442 -2.53 -2.43 -0.58
N GLY A 443 -2.18 -3.71 -0.68
CA GLY A 443 -0.80 -4.19 -0.65
C GLY A 443 0.05 -3.61 -1.78
N ASN A 444 -0.52 -3.50 -2.99
CA ASN A 444 0.14 -2.86 -4.14
C ASN A 444 0.49 -1.39 -3.83
N PHE A 445 -0.35 -0.69 -3.06
CA PHE A 445 -0.14 0.72 -2.71
C PHE A 445 1.02 0.89 -1.72
N GLY A 446 1.02 0.09 -0.65
CA GLY A 446 2.10 0.11 0.35
C GLY A 446 3.46 -0.29 -0.23
N MET A 447 3.48 -1.10 -1.29
CA MET A 447 4.70 -1.62 -1.93
C MET A 447 5.13 -0.86 -3.20
N CYS A 448 4.72 0.40 -3.37
CA CYS A 448 5.11 1.24 -4.51
C CYS A 448 4.72 0.68 -5.89
N GLY A 449 3.45 0.27 -6.04
CA GLY A 449 2.84 -0.04 -7.32
C GLY A 449 2.66 1.18 -8.23
N ARG A 450 2.10 0.97 -9.42
CA ARG A 450 2.12 1.91 -10.56
C ARG A 450 1.71 3.35 -10.25
N ALA A 451 0.72 3.54 -9.38
CA ALA A 451 0.20 4.85 -9.00
C ALA A 451 1.17 5.71 -8.14
N TYR A 452 2.26 5.12 -7.63
CA TYR A 452 3.21 5.76 -6.72
C TYR A 452 4.49 6.25 -7.42
N SER A 453 4.46 6.31 -8.75
CA SER A 453 5.56 6.68 -9.65
C SER A 453 6.91 6.05 -9.26
N PRO A 454 7.03 4.72 -9.33
CA PRO A 454 8.35 4.08 -9.41
C PRO A 454 9.03 4.47 -10.74
N ASN A 455 10.34 4.72 -10.67
CA ASN A 455 11.17 5.02 -11.84
C ASN A 455 11.05 3.91 -12.89
N PHE A 456 10.99 2.64 -12.42
CA PHE A 456 10.76 1.45 -13.23
C PHE A 456 9.94 0.42 -12.44
N MET A 457 9.00 -0.26 -13.09
CA MET A 457 8.19 -1.31 -12.49
C MET A 457 8.05 -2.52 -13.41
N PHE A 458 8.55 -3.68 -13.03
CA PHE A 458 8.52 -4.91 -13.84
C PHE A 458 7.69 -6.03 -13.19
N MET A 459 7.33 -7.05 -13.97
CA MET A 459 6.62 -8.25 -13.50
C MET A 459 7.34 -9.53 -13.93
N TRP A 460 7.34 -10.55 -13.07
CA TRP A 460 7.71 -11.91 -13.45
C TRP A 460 6.56 -12.67 -14.14
N PRO A 461 6.83 -13.76 -14.88
CA PRO A 461 5.80 -14.47 -15.66
C PRO A 461 4.75 -15.19 -14.80
N ASN A 462 5.10 -15.56 -13.57
CA ASN A 462 4.20 -16.15 -12.58
C ASN A 462 3.29 -15.14 -11.87
N ALA A 463 3.61 -13.84 -11.93
CA ALA A 463 2.99 -12.82 -11.08
C ALA A 463 1.49 -12.63 -11.35
N ARG A 464 0.78 -12.03 -10.39
CA ARG A 464 -0.64 -11.67 -10.53
C ARG A 464 -0.95 -10.32 -9.89
N ILE A 465 -1.71 -9.48 -10.59
CA ILE A 465 -2.08 -8.13 -10.14
C ILE A 465 -3.59 -7.88 -10.28
N SER A 466 -4.27 -7.54 -9.18
CA SER A 466 -5.70 -7.16 -9.19
C SER A 466 -6.13 -6.45 -7.90
N VAL A 467 -7.38 -5.96 -7.86
CA VAL A 467 -7.95 -5.33 -6.66
C VAL A 467 -8.10 -6.30 -5.48
N MET A 468 -8.33 -7.59 -5.74
CA MET A 468 -8.33 -8.70 -4.77
C MET A 468 -8.28 -10.04 -5.51
N GLY A 469 -8.04 -11.15 -4.80
CA GLY A 469 -8.04 -12.48 -5.40
C GLY A 469 -9.42 -12.89 -5.94
N GLY A 470 -9.48 -13.57 -7.09
CA GLY A 470 -10.74 -13.89 -7.76
C GLY A 470 -11.74 -14.66 -6.89
N ALA A 471 -11.25 -15.61 -6.09
CA ALA A 471 -12.07 -16.38 -5.15
C ALA A 471 -12.66 -15.54 -4.00
N GLN A 472 -12.03 -14.41 -3.65
CA GLN A 472 -12.55 -13.43 -2.68
C GLN A 472 -13.62 -12.55 -3.33
N ALA A 473 -13.32 -11.98 -4.51
CA ALA A 473 -14.26 -11.16 -5.27
C ALA A 473 -15.56 -11.90 -5.58
N ALA A 474 -15.45 -13.16 -6.02
CA ALA A 474 -16.58 -14.03 -6.29
C ALA A 474 -17.38 -14.36 -5.02
N GLY A 475 -16.71 -14.53 -3.87
CA GLY A 475 -17.37 -14.72 -2.57
C GLY A 475 -18.19 -13.50 -2.13
N VAL A 476 -17.60 -12.30 -2.19
CA VAL A 476 -18.24 -11.04 -1.77
C VAL A 476 -19.41 -10.65 -2.67
N LEU A 477 -19.25 -10.77 -4.00
CA LEU A 477 -20.34 -10.47 -4.94
C LEU A 477 -21.49 -11.46 -4.78
N THR A 478 -21.19 -12.74 -4.54
CA THR A 478 -22.19 -13.75 -4.19
C THR A 478 -22.91 -13.42 -2.89
N SER A 479 -22.23 -13.07 -1.79
CA SER A 479 -22.91 -12.76 -0.53
C SER A 479 -23.83 -11.54 -0.65
N VAL A 480 -23.37 -10.47 -1.30
CA VAL A 480 -24.19 -9.26 -1.52
C VAL A 480 -25.47 -9.57 -2.31
N ILE A 481 -25.37 -10.38 -3.38
CA ILE A 481 -26.55 -10.78 -4.16
C ILE A 481 -27.48 -11.69 -3.34
N LYS A 482 -26.93 -12.58 -2.52
CA LYS A 482 -27.68 -13.47 -1.62
C LYS A 482 -28.50 -12.67 -0.60
N ASP A 483 -27.91 -11.64 0.01
CA ASP A 483 -28.60 -10.76 0.96
C ASP A 483 -29.63 -9.84 0.28
N GLN A 484 -29.37 -9.34 -0.93
CA GLN A 484 -30.36 -8.62 -1.74
C GLN A 484 -31.55 -9.50 -2.14
N LYS A 485 -31.30 -10.76 -2.53
CA LYS A 485 -32.37 -11.73 -2.84
C LYS A 485 -33.19 -12.04 -1.59
N LYS A 486 -32.53 -12.25 -0.45
CA LYS A 486 -33.14 -12.50 0.87
C LYS A 486 -34.01 -11.34 1.36
N SER A 487 -33.55 -10.08 1.24
CA SER A 487 -34.36 -8.91 1.63
C SER A 487 -35.59 -8.73 0.72
N LEU A 488 -35.46 -9.05 -0.58
CA LEU A 488 -36.57 -9.12 -1.53
C LEU A 488 -37.45 -10.38 -1.39
N LYS A 489 -37.20 -11.25 -0.39
CA LYS A 489 -37.89 -12.54 -0.17
C LYS A 489 -37.89 -13.46 -1.40
N LYS A 490 -36.85 -13.40 -2.22
CA LYS A 490 -36.65 -14.25 -3.40
C LYS A 490 -35.58 -15.29 -3.10
N GLU A 491 -35.84 -16.54 -3.48
CA GLU A 491 -34.81 -17.57 -3.49
C GLU A 491 -33.76 -17.29 -4.57
N TRP A 492 -32.59 -17.89 -4.41
CA TRP A 492 -31.52 -17.86 -5.40
C TRP A 492 -30.96 -19.28 -5.58
N PRO A 493 -31.13 -19.90 -6.76
CA PRO A 493 -30.68 -21.27 -6.98
C PRO A 493 -29.16 -21.41 -6.85
N VAL A 494 -28.70 -22.48 -6.19
CA VAL A 494 -27.27 -22.80 -6.01
C VAL A 494 -26.54 -22.91 -7.35
N GLU A 495 -27.24 -23.32 -8.41
CA GLU A 495 -26.70 -23.29 -9.77
C GLU A 495 -26.39 -21.88 -10.29
N GLU A 496 -27.24 -20.88 -10.02
CA GLU A 496 -26.98 -19.49 -10.42
C GLU A 496 -25.82 -18.90 -9.61
N GLU A 497 -25.79 -19.17 -8.31
CA GLU A 497 -24.69 -18.81 -7.40
C GLU A 497 -23.35 -19.40 -7.90
N THR A 498 -23.35 -20.67 -8.29
CA THR A 498 -22.15 -21.36 -8.82
C THR A 498 -21.74 -20.80 -10.18
N LYS A 499 -22.67 -20.64 -11.13
CA LYS A 499 -22.40 -20.10 -12.48
C LYS A 499 -21.85 -18.66 -12.40
N LEU A 500 -22.38 -17.84 -11.49
CA LEU A 500 -21.85 -16.50 -11.24
C LEU A 500 -20.45 -16.55 -10.60
N ARG A 501 -20.25 -17.40 -9.59
CA ARG A 501 -18.95 -17.54 -8.91
C ARG A 501 -17.84 -17.89 -9.91
N THR A 502 -18.03 -18.96 -10.69
CA THR A 502 -17.05 -19.41 -11.69
C THR A 502 -16.78 -18.36 -12.77
N LYS A 503 -17.81 -17.59 -13.18
CA LYS A 503 -17.63 -16.47 -14.12
C LYS A 503 -16.72 -15.37 -13.56
N ILE A 504 -16.91 -15.00 -12.29
CA ILE A 504 -16.09 -13.97 -11.63
C ILE A 504 -14.66 -14.48 -11.40
N GLU A 505 -14.50 -15.72 -10.95
CA GLU A 505 -13.17 -16.34 -10.76
C GLU A 505 -12.38 -16.40 -12.08
N GLY A 506 -13.01 -16.83 -13.18
CA GLY A 506 -12.39 -16.85 -14.51
C GLY A 506 -12.04 -15.44 -15.03
N GLN A 507 -12.92 -14.46 -14.83
CA GLN A 507 -12.64 -13.07 -15.20
C GLN A 507 -11.43 -12.52 -14.44
N PHE A 508 -11.34 -12.76 -13.12
CA PHE A 508 -10.26 -12.25 -12.29
C PHE A 508 -8.92 -12.95 -12.57
N GLU A 509 -8.91 -14.25 -12.87
CA GLU A 509 -7.69 -14.93 -13.31
C GLU A 509 -7.18 -14.35 -14.63
N GLU A 510 -8.05 -14.14 -15.63
CA GLU A 510 -7.64 -13.55 -16.91
C GLU A 510 -7.11 -12.12 -16.75
N GLN A 511 -7.84 -11.27 -16.04
CA GLN A 511 -7.52 -9.85 -15.87
C GLN A 511 -6.33 -9.58 -14.94
N SER A 512 -5.79 -10.62 -14.27
CA SER A 512 -4.63 -10.49 -13.37
C SER A 512 -3.32 -11.06 -13.90
N LYS A 513 -3.32 -11.72 -15.07
CA LYS A 513 -2.10 -12.23 -15.73
C LYS A 513 -1.13 -11.10 -16.10
N PRO A 514 0.21 -11.35 -16.10
CA PRO A 514 1.20 -10.33 -16.48
C PRO A 514 1.00 -9.82 -17.91
N TYR A 515 0.57 -10.67 -18.85
CA TYR A 515 0.32 -10.27 -20.23
C TYR A 515 -0.85 -9.28 -20.35
N TYR A 516 -1.92 -9.46 -19.55
CA TYR A 516 -3.04 -8.53 -19.51
C TYR A 516 -2.62 -7.14 -18.97
N ALA A 517 -1.76 -7.15 -17.95
CA ALA A 517 -1.21 -5.96 -17.29
C ALA A 517 -0.22 -5.19 -18.20
N SER A 518 0.73 -5.90 -18.81
CA SER A 518 1.82 -5.33 -19.62
C SER A 518 1.33 -4.82 -20.97
N ALA A 519 0.35 -5.50 -21.57
CA ALA A 519 -0.41 -4.98 -22.70
C ALA A 519 -0.98 -3.58 -22.43
N ARG A 520 -1.37 -3.30 -21.18
CA ARG A 520 -2.03 -2.09 -20.70
C ARG A 520 -1.08 -1.12 -19.98
N LEU A 521 0.23 -1.40 -19.95
CA LEU A 521 1.28 -0.61 -19.30
C LEU A 521 1.02 -0.35 -17.79
N TRP A 522 0.51 -1.35 -17.09
CA TRP A 522 0.50 -1.34 -15.62
C TRP A 522 1.92 -1.53 -15.06
N ASP A 523 2.76 -2.19 -15.85
CA ASP A 523 4.20 -2.35 -15.71
C ASP A 523 4.94 -1.77 -16.95
N ASP A 524 6.27 -1.78 -16.86
CA ASP A 524 7.24 -1.39 -17.89
C ASP A 524 7.84 -2.62 -18.60
N GLY A 525 7.32 -3.83 -18.36
CA GLY A 525 7.75 -5.08 -18.98
C GLY A 525 7.52 -6.31 -18.09
N VAL A 526 7.14 -7.43 -18.73
CA VAL A 526 7.30 -8.78 -18.15
C VAL A 526 8.71 -9.26 -18.46
N ILE A 527 9.42 -9.76 -17.46
CA ILE A 527 10.85 -10.07 -17.53
C ILE A 527 11.11 -11.52 -17.12
N ASP A 528 12.26 -12.06 -17.53
CA ASP A 528 12.77 -13.30 -16.96
C ASP A 528 13.19 -13.09 -15.49
N PRO A 529 12.85 -14.00 -14.55
CA PRO A 529 13.40 -13.99 -13.20
C PRO A 529 14.92 -13.82 -13.14
N VAL A 530 15.71 -14.44 -14.02
CA VAL A 530 17.19 -14.36 -13.95
C VAL A 530 17.74 -12.98 -14.35
N ASP A 531 17.13 -12.33 -15.34
CA ASP A 531 17.51 -11.01 -15.84
C ASP A 531 17.34 -9.90 -14.78
N THR A 532 16.50 -10.14 -13.76
CA THR A 532 16.15 -9.18 -12.69
C THR A 532 17.37 -8.45 -12.13
N ARG A 533 18.49 -9.14 -11.90
CA ARG A 533 19.71 -8.53 -11.33
C ARG A 533 20.35 -7.51 -12.27
N GLU A 534 20.57 -7.88 -13.53
CA GLU A 534 21.25 -7.01 -14.51
C GLU A 534 20.35 -5.84 -14.93
N LEU A 535 19.07 -6.12 -15.17
CA LEU A 535 18.06 -5.11 -15.46
C LEU A 535 17.97 -4.04 -14.36
N LEU A 536 17.89 -4.45 -13.10
CA LEU A 536 17.88 -3.51 -11.97
C LEU A 536 19.16 -2.67 -11.90
N SER A 537 20.33 -3.22 -12.27
CA SER A 537 21.58 -2.44 -12.34
C SER A 537 21.52 -1.36 -13.44
N LEU A 538 20.95 -1.68 -14.61
CA LEU A 538 20.82 -0.74 -15.72
C LEU A 538 19.78 0.36 -15.43
N CYS A 539 18.67 0.01 -14.80
CA CYS A 539 17.66 0.95 -14.31
C CYS A 539 18.16 1.83 -13.15
N LEU A 540 18.93 1.26 -12.21
CA LEU A 540 19.55 2.00 -11.12
C LEU A 540 20.61 2.99 -11.63
N THR A 541 21.44 2.57 -12.60
CA THR A 541 22.40 3.44 -13.27
C THR A 541 21.67 4.61 -13.94
N ALA A 542 20.61 4.33 -14.71
CA ALA A 542 19.81 5.36 -15.38
C ALA A 542 19.20 6.37 -14.39
N ALA A 543 18.69 5.89 -13.25
CA ALA A 543 18.07 6.73 -12.22
C ALA A 543 19.06 7.56 -11.38
N MET A 544 20.36 7.27 -11.45
CA MET A 544 21.40 7.93 -10.65
C MET A 544 22.42 8.73 -11.47
N GLN A 545 22.67 8.36 -12.73
CA GLN A 545 23.77 8.94 -13.54
C GLN A 545 23.60 10.46 -13.76
N ASN A 546 22.39 10.90 -14.12
CA ASN A 546 22.13 12.29 -14.51
C ASN A 546 21.29 13.07 -13.46
N ASN A 547 20.91 12.44 -12.34
CA ASN A 547 19.86 12.98 -11.46
C ASN A 547 20.33 13.11 -9.98
N PRO A 548 20.63 14.33 -9.49
CA PRO A 548 21.02 14.54 -8.10
C PRO A 548 19.80 14.39 -7.17
N ILE A 549 19.73 13.25 -6.46
CA ILE A 549 18.61 12.90 -5.57
C ILE A 549 18.24 14.08 -4.65
N PRO A 550 17.03 14.66 -4.78
CA PRO A 550 16.63 15.85 -4.03
C PRO A 550 16.22 15.51 -2.60
N GLU A 551 16.02 16.54 -1.76
CA GLU A 551 15.55 16.35 -0.39
C GLU A 551 14.11 15.79 -0.37
N THR A 552 13.88 14.76 0.44
CA THR A 552 12.54 14.22 0.69
C THR A 552 11.87 15.00 1.81
N LYS A 553 10.71 15.60 1.52
CA LYS A 553 9.83 16.21 2.51
C LYS A 553 8.57 15.35 2.63
N PHE A 554 8.35 14.75 3.79
CA PHE A 554 7.18 13.91 4.05
C PHE A 554 5.95 14.77 4.39
N GLY A 555 4.77 14.32 3.95
CA GLY A 555 3.50 14.85 4.45
C GLY A 555 3.22 14.41 5.89
N VAL A 556 2.14 14.94 6.49
CA VAL A 556 1.77 14.66 7.88
C VAL A 556 1.51 13.16 8.11
N PHE A 557 2.33 12.51 8.93
CA PHE A 557 2.07 11.15 9.39
C PHE A 557 0.96 11.14 10.45
N ARG A 558 -0.05 10.28 10.28
CA ARG A 558 -1.18 10.15 11.22
C ARG A 558 -0.76 9.45 12.52
N ILE A 559 -0.15 10.20 13.43
CA ILE A 559 0.24 9.76 14.78
C ILE A 559 -0.87 10.16 15.75
N MET A 560 -1.70 9.18 16.13
CA MET A 560 -2.57 9.30 17.30
C MET A 560 -2.33 8.12 18.24
N SER A 561 -1.85 8.45 19.44
CA SER A 561 -1.77 7.57 20.59
C SER A 561 -3.15 7.47 21.26
N SER A 562 -3.82 6.36 20.98
CA SER A 562 -4.60 5.70 22.04
C SER A 562 -3.69 5.55 23.27
N PRO A 563 -4.14 5.89 24.49
CA PRO A 563 -3.39 5.48 25.68
C PRO A 563 -3.25 3.96 25.63
N SER A 564 -2.04 3.45 25.89
CA SER A 564 -1.81 2.02 26.04
C SER A 564 -2.56 1.50 27.28
N ILE A 565 -2.73 0.17 27.36
CA ILE A 565 -3.27 -0.45 28.57
C ILE A 565 -2.38 -0.12 29.76
N ALA A 566 -1.05 -0.08 29.57
CA ALA A 566 -0.08 0.39 30.57
C ALA A 566 -0.32 1.86 31.02
N ASP A 567 -0.70 2.79 30.12
CA ASP A 567 -1.03 4.18 30.50
C ASP A 567 -2.31 4.27 31.35
N LYS A 568 -3.28 3.36 31.14
CA LYS A 568 -4.47 3.23 32.00
C LYS A 568 -4.10 2.62 33.35
N GLU A 569 -3.39 1.49 33.32
CA GLU A 569 -2.91 0.77 34.48
C GLU A 569 -2.10 1.66 35.41
N ASP A 570 -1.10 2.41 34.91
CA ASP A 570 -0.28 3.30 35.74
C ASP A 570 -1.12 4.41 36.39
N PHE A 571 -2.17 4.88 35.73
CA PHE A 571 -3.09 5.84 36.34
C PHE A 571 -3.98 5.21 37.43
N VAL A 572 -4.47 3.99 37.21
CA VAL A 572 -5.24 3.22 38.21
C VAL A 572 -4.35 2.84 39.41
N LYS A 573 -3.13 2.35 39.17
CA LYS A 573 -2.07 2.10 40.16
C LYS A 573 -1.82 3.34 41.02
N GLN A 574 -1.57 4.50 40.39
CA GLN A 574 -1.35 5.76 41.10
C GLN A 574 -2.57 6.22 41.93
N SER A 575 -3.79 6.03 41.42
CA SER A 575 -5.02 6.35 42.16
C SER A 575 -5.20 5.46 43.39
N LEU A 576 -5.05 4.13 43.22
CA LEU A 576 -5.13 3.15 44.30
C LEU A 576 -4.05 3.40 45.37
N PHE A 577 -2.81 3.70 44.98
CA PHE A 577 -1.74 4.03 45.93
C PHE A 577 -2.03 5.32 46.71
N LYS A 578 -2.69 6.32 46.09
CA LYS A 578 -3.12 7.56 46.76
C LYS A 578 -4.23 7.29 47.78
N PHE A 579 -5.21 6.45 47.42
CA PHE A 579 -6.29 6.04 48.33
C PHE A 579 -5.75 5.22 49.52
N LEU A 580 -4.95 4.20 49.26
CA LEU A 580 -4.33 3.36 50.29
C LEU A 580 -3.47 4.19 51.25
N ARG A 581 -2.63 5.12 50.78
CA ARG A 581 -1.83 5.99 51.67
C ARG A 581 -2.67 6.94 52.53
N LYS A 582 -3.85 7.35 52.07
CA LYS A 582 -4.76 8.24 52.81
C LYS A 582 -5.41 7.54 54.01
N HIS A 583 -5.82 6.29 53.83
CA HIS A 583 -6.58 5.53 54.83
C HIS A 583 -5.75 4.47 55.59
N ILE A 584 -4.65 4.00 55.01
CA ILE A 584 -3.72 3.01 55.57
C ILE A 584 -2.26 3.50 55.43
N PRO A 585 -1.79 4.42 56.30
CA PRO A 585 -0.44 4.99 56.20
C PRO A 585 0.69 3.96 56.32
N SER A 586 0.41 2.79 56.90
CA SER A 586 1.31 1.65 57.10
C SER A 586 1.37 0.66 55.92
N ALA A 587 0.62 0.86 54.83
CA ALA A 587 0.55 -0.09 53.72
C ALA A 587 1.89 -0.25 52.98
N GLN A 588 2.43 -1.48 52.94
CA GLN A 588 3.58 -1.83 52.12
C GLN A 588 3.15 -2.04 50.66
N ILE A 589 3.15 -0.96 49.88
CA ILE A 589 2.62 -0.91 48.51
C ILE A 589 3.26 -1.93 47.54
N SER A 590 4.45 -2.46 47.86
CA SER A 590 5.15 -3.50 47.09
C SER A 590 4.51 -4.90 47.18
N SER A 591 3.38 -5.09 47.87
CA SER A 591 2.65 -6.36 47.95
C SER A 591 1.41 -6.44 47.06
N ILE A 592 1.27 -5.53 46.07
CA ILE A 592 0.18 -5.57 45.09
C ILE A 592 0.74 -6.07 43.74
N ASP A 593 0.45 -7.33 43.42
CA ASP A 593 0.87 -7.95 42.17
C ASP A 593 0.06 -7.44 40.96
N GLU A 594 0.63 -7.55 39.76
CA GLU A 594 0.00 -7.08 38.51
C GLU A 594 -1.38 -7.70 38.24
N ILE A 595 -1.63 -8.91 38.75
CA ILE A 595 -2.93 -9.61 38.67
C ILE A 595 -4.04 -8.80 39.34
N VAL A 596 -3.80 -8.24 40.54
CA VAL A 596 -4.79 -7.43 41.27
C VAL A 596 -5.07 -6.12 40.51
N LEU A 597 -4.03 -5.56 39.89
CA LEU A 597 -4.11 -4.29 39.17
C LEU A 597 -4.83 -4.45 37.82
N SER A 598 -4.62 -5.58 37.14
CA SER A 598 -5.39 -5.99 35.97
C SER A 598 -6.87 -6.23 36.31
N TYR A 599 -7.16 -6.89 37.44
CA TYR A 599 -8.53 -7.10 37.93
C TYR A 599 -9.26 -5.78 38.24
N VAL A 600 -8.59 -4.82 38.90
CA VAL A 600 -9.15 -3.46 39.12
C VAL A 600 -9.39 -2.72 37.80
N VAL A 601 -8.52 -2.88 36.80
CA VAL A 601 -8.76 -2.31 35.46
C VAL A 601 -9.97 -2.96 34.78
N SER A 602 -10.14 -4.29 34.86
CA SER A 602 -11.32 -4.97 34.28
C SER A 602 -12.62 -4.42 34.86
N ILE A 603 -12.75 -4.39 36.19
CA ILE A 603 -13.95 -3.87 36.89
C ILE A 603 -14.30 -2.44 36.43
N LEU A 604 -13.28 -1.59 36.23
CA LEU A 604 -13.46 -0.20 35.78
C LEU A 604 -13.77 -0.07 34.28
N GLU A 605 -13.53 -1.10 33.47
CA GLU A 605 -13.98 -1.17 32.07
C GLU A 605 -15.38 -1.77 31.95
N ASP A 606 -15.72 -2.74 32.79
CA ASP A 606 -17.05 -3.35 32.88
C ASP A 606 -18.10 -2.30 33.33
N LEU A 607 -17.80 -1.53 34.39
CA LEU A 607 -18.54 -0.33 34.82
C LEU A 607 -18.67 0.74 33.71
N GLY A 608 -17.79 0.72 32.72
CA GLY A 608 -17.75 1.65 31.60
C GLY A 608 -18.63 1.26 30.40
N SER A 609 -19.32 0.11 30.43
CA SER A 609 -19.94 -0.50 29.24
C SER A 609 -21.47 -0.31 29.14
N GLU A 610 -21.91 0.61 28.27
CA GLU A 610 -23.33 0.86 27.98
C GLU A 610 -23.91 -0.13 26.93
N GLN A 611 -23.45 -1.39 26.90
CA GLN A 611 -23.76 -2.35 25.81
C GLN A 611 -24.21 -3.75 26.26
N SER A 612 -25.06 -3.83 27.29
CA SER A 612 -25.97 -4.96 27.49
C SER A 612 -27.37 -4.46 27.87
N GLY A 613 -28.39 -4.93 27.15
CA GLY A 613 -29.80 -4.67 27.46
C GLY A 613 -30.39 -5.67 28.46
N GLU A 614 -29.52 -6.32 29.25
CA GLU A 614 -29.85 -7.38 30.20
C GLU A 614 -29.39 -6.92 31.58
N VAL A 615 -30.31 -6.94 32.55
CA VAL A 615 -30.04 -6.56 33.93
C VAL A 615 -29.60 -7.79 34.69
N GLU A 616 -28.31 -7.88 35.04
CA GLU A 616 -27.77 -8.54 36.25
C GLU A 616 -26.23 -8.63 36.22
N GLU A 617 -25.55 -7.60 36.75
CA GLU A 617 -24.46 -7.77 37.73
C GLU A 617 -24.16 -6.39 38.34
N ALA A 618 -24.64 -6.16 39.56
CA ALA A 618 -24.26 -4.97 40.32
C ALA A 618 -22.83 -5.14 40.83
N PHE A 619 -22.00 -4.10 40.72
CA PHE A 619 -20.60 -4.15 41.14
C PHE A 619 -20.46 -4.65 42.59
N ASP A 620 -19.77 -5.77 42.76
CA ASP A 620 -19.52 -6.41 44.05
C ASP A 620 -18.45 -5.65 44.86
N ALA A 621 -18.88 -4.53 45.42
CA ALA A 621 -18.08 -3.68 46.29
C ALA A 621 -17.67 -4.40 47.58
N GLU A 622 -18.45 -5.39 48.05
CA GLU A 622 -18.12 -6.18 49.24
C GLU A 622 -17.01 -7.19 48.93
N GLY A 623 -17.12 -7.97 47.85
CA GLY A 623 -16.06 -8.87 47.37
C GLY A 623 -14.76 -8.14 47.00
N PHE A 624 -14.84 -6.93 46.44
CA PHE A 624 -13.66 -6.07 46.25
C PHE A 624 -13.01 -5.69 47.60
N CYS A 625 -13.81 -5.32 48.61
CA CYS A 625 -13.31 -5.02 49.95
C CYS A 625 -12.71 -6.26 50.65
N GLU A 626 -13.31 -7.44 50.50
CA GLU A 626 -12.77 -8.71 51.03
C GLU A 626 -11.42 -9.06 50.37
N MET A 627 -11.32 -8.96 49.05
CA MET A 627 -10.05 -9.15 48.34
C MET A 627 -8.98 -8.17 48.83
N MET A 628 -9.31 -6.88 48.92
CA MET A 628 -8.35 -5.85 49.38
C MET A 628 -7.98 -6.02 50.86
N ALA A 629 -8.88 -6.54 51.70
CA ALA A 629 -8.60 -6.89 53.09
C ALA A 629 -7.62 -8.07 53.22
N ALA A 630 -7.61 -9.01 52.27
CA ALA A 630 -6.64 -10.12 52.25
C ALA A 630 -5.19 -9.64 52.00
N TYR A 631 -5.00 -8.58 51.20
CA TYR A 631 -3.68 -7.97 50.98
C TYR A 631 -3.32 -6.95 52.07
N PHE A 632 -4.31 -6.19 52.57
CA PHE A 632 -4.14 -5.20 53.63
C PHE A 632 -5.23 -5.39 54.69
N PRO A 633 -5.00 -6.10 55.80
CA PRO A 633 -6.04 -6.36 56.81
C PRO A 633 -6.73 -5.10 57.35
N GLN A 634 -6.02 -3.96 57.34
CA GLN A 634 -6.52 -2.63 57.73
C GLN A 634 -7.51 -2.01 56.70
N PHE A 635 -7.66 -2.59 55.50
CA PHE A 635 -8.67 -2.15 54.52
C PHE A 635 -10.09 -2.44 55.01
N SER A 636 -10.26 -3.48 55.84
CA SER A 636 -11.53 -3.81 56.49
C SER A 636 -12.06 -2.74 57.45
N THR A 637 -11.25 -1.74 57.81
CA THR A 637 -11.68 -0.59 58.63
C THR A 637 -12.03 0.66 57.81
N ILE A 638 -11.94 0.60 56.47
CA ILE A 638 -12.43 1.65 55.58
C ILE A 638 -13.93 1.46 55.38
N GLY A 639 -14.72 2.54 55.44
CA GLY A 639 -16.15 2.45 55.17
C GLY A 639 -16.44 2.10 53.71
N LEU A 640 -17.35 1.16 53.47
CA LEU A 640 -17.82 0.82 52.12
C LEU A 640 -18.21 2.07 51.28
N PRO A 641 -18.86 3.12 51.84
CA PRO A 641 -19.11 4.36 51.10
C PRO A 641 -17.84 5.09 50.63
N ASP A 642 -16.75 5.10 51.40
CA ASP A 642 -15.49 5.75 51.02
C ASP A 642 -14.81 5.00 49.85
N VAL A 643 -14.90 3.67 49.84
CA VAL A 643 -14.37 2.83 48.76
C VAL A 643 -15.16 3.05 47.47
N CYS A 644 -16.49 2.99 47.55
CA CYS A 644 -17.37 3.27 46.40
C CYS A 644 -17.16 4.69 45.86
N MET A 645 -17.06 5.70 46.72
CA MET A 645 -16.78 7.09 46.32
C MET A 645 -15.45 7.21 45.57
N TRP A 646 -14.37 6.58 46.05
CA TRP A 646 -13.08 6.59 45.34
C TRP A 646 -13.16 5.89 43.98
N MET A 647 -13.91 4.78 43.87
CA MET A 647 -14.07 4.08 42.60
C MET A 647 -14.87 4.91 41.59
N PHE A 648 -15.97 5.55 42.01
CA PHE A 648 -16.72 6.48 41.14
C PHE A 648 -15.91 7.73 40.76
N GLU A 649 -15.09 8.28 41.66
CA GLU A 649 -14.14 9.37 41.33
C GLU A 649 -13.10 8.92 40.29
N LEU A 650 -12.55 7.72 40.42
CA LEU A 650 -11.58 7.14 39.48
C LEU A 650 -12.22 6.88 38.11
N GLU A 651 -13.40 6.26 38.09
CA GLU A 651 -14.17 6.00 36.87
C GLU A 651 -14.56 7.31 36.16
N ALA A 652 -15.09 8.29 36.88
CA ALA A 652 -15.39 9.62 36.35
C ALA A 652 -14.14 10.33 35.79
N THR A 653 -12.98 10.18 36.45
CA THR A 653 -11.71 10.76 35.96
C THR A 653 -11.20 10.04 34.70
N LEU A 654 -11.41 8.72 34.59
CA LEU A 654 -11.13 7.96 33.37
C LEU A 654 -12.07 8.36 32.23
N ARG A 655 -13.37 8.53 32.49
CA ARG A 655 -14.36 9.07 31.52
C ARG A 655 -14.03 10.51 31.10
N GLN A 656 -13.64 11.39 32.01
CA GLN A 656 -13.22 12.77 31.66
C GLN A 656 -11.94 12.78 30.80
N LYS A 657 -10.96 11.90 31.05
CA LYS A 657 -9.78 11.75 30.18
C LYS A 657 -10.10 11.21 28.78
N LYS A 658 -11.25 10.54 28.60
CA LYS A 658 -11.80 10.15 27.30
C LYS A 658 -12.47 11.35 26.62
N SER A 659 -13.42 11.99 27.31
CA SER A 659 -14.16 13.16 26.80
C SER A 659 -13.24 14.35 26.45
N ASN A 660 -12.24 14.69 27.27
CA ASN A 660 -11.28 15.78 26.95
C ASN A 660 -10.36 15.48 25.74
N LYS A 661 -10.40 14.27 25.16
CA LYS A 661 -9.81 13.98 23.85
C LYS A 661 -10.83 14.00 22.70
N GLU A 662 -12.10 13.79 23.00
CA GLU A 662 -13.21 13.89 22.04
C GLU A 662 -13.61 15.36 21.83
N ASN A 663 -13.59 16.21 22.87
CA ASN A 663 -13.80 17.66 22.79
C ASN A 663 -12.64 18.42 22.08
N HIS A 664 -11.61 17.71 21.60
CA HIS A 664 -10.61 18.26 20.67
C HIS A 664 -10.97 18.02 19.19
N LEU A 665 -12.20 17.57 18.89
CA LEU A 665 -12.74 17.41 17.53
C LEU A 665 -13.77 18.48 17.13
N ASP A 666 -14.07 19.45 18.00
CA ASP A 666 -14.81 20.66 17.61
C ASP A 666 -13.91 21.55 16.76
N PHE A 667 -13.97 21.34 15.44
CA PHE A 667 -13.44 22.25 14.44
C PHE A 667 -14.32 23.50 14.36
N GLU A 668 -13.79 24.64 14.77
CA GLU A 668 -14.38 25.93 14.40
C GLU A 668 -14.33 26.12 12.89
N LEU A 669 -15.51 26.00 12.25
CA LEU A 669 -15.69 26.16 10.79
C LEU A 669 -15.53 27.62 10.31
N SER A 670 -15.25 28.54 11.24
CA SER A 670 -15.00 29.97 11.08
C SER A 670 -13.60 30.29 10.53
N GLU A 671 -12.56 29.50 10.83
CA GLU A 671 -11.17 29.81 10.41
C GLU A 671 -10.82 29.38 8.96
N MET A 672 -11.72 28.70 8.24
CA MET A 672 -11.45 28.26 6.85
C MET A 672 -11.60 29.36 5.77
N LEU A 673 -11.84 30.62 6.15
CA LEU A 673 -11.95 31.75 5.23
C LEU A 673 -10.72 32.67 5.27
N LEU A 674 -9.66 32.28 4.57
CA LEU A 674 -8.52 33.17 4.30
C LEU A 674 -8.90 34.27 3.30
N PRO A 675 -8.76 35.57 3.62
CA PRO A 675 -8.82 36.63 2.62
C PRO A 675 -7.57 36.60 1.74
N VAL A 676 -7.75 36.78 0.43
CA VAL A 676 -6.64 36.82 -0.54
C VAL A 676 -5.79 38.08 -0.32
N SER A 677 -4.54 37.90 0.08
CA SER A 677 -3.54 38.97 0.14
C SER A 677 -2.65 38.96 -1.10
N VAL A 678 -2.63 40.09 -1.82
CA VAL A 678 -1.78 40.30 -3.02
C VAL A 678 -0.38 40.74 -2.61
N SER A 679 0.63 40.24 -3.30
CA SER A 679 2.04 40.54 -3.02
C SER A 679 2.39 42.01 -3.31
N GLN A 680 2.78 42.75 -2.26
CA GLN A 680 3.38 44.07 -2.43
C GLN A 680 4.80 43.95 -3.02
N ARG A 681 5.00 44.54 -4.20
CA ARG A 681 6.33 44.91 -4.72
C ARG A 681 6.43 46.43 -4.76
N SER A 682 7.49 46.95 -4.14
CA SER A 682 8.16 48.22 -4.47
C SER A 682 7.31 49.38 -5.00
N ILE A 683 6.98 50.34 -4.13
CA ILE A 683 6.77 51.73 -4.55
C ILE A 683 8.06 52.50 -4.28
N ASN A 684 8.46 53.35 -5.22
CA ASN A 684 9.54 54.32 -5.07
C ASN A 684 9.07 55.65 -5.69
N SER A 685 9.53 56.77 -5.11
CA SER A 685 9.41 58.17 -5.61
C SER A 685 8.03 58.73 -6.02
N MET A 686 7.61 59.78 -5.29
CA MET A 686 6.93 61.03 -5.77
C MET A 686 5.52 60.88 -6.41
N SER A 687 4.55 61.77 -6.18
CA SER A 687 4.62 63.18 -5.80
C SER A 687 3.42 63.64 -4.95
N GLU A 688 3.54 64.80 -4.29
CA GLU A 688 2.43 65.50 -3.65
C GLU A 688 1.61 66.29 -4.68
N CYS A 689 0.29 66.39 -4.47
CA CYS A 689 -0.49 67.56 -4.89
C CYS A 689 -1.75 67.70 -4.03
N SER A 690 -2.15 68.92 -3.73
CA SER A 690 -3.05 69.26 -2.61
C SER A 690 -4.42 69.80 -3.03
N SER A 691 -5.48 69.44 -2.30
CA SER A 691 -6.56 70.39 -2.01
C SER A 691 -7.39 70.04 -0.76
N THR A 692 -7.71 71.08 0.01
CA THR A 692 -8.78 71.24 1.01
C THR A 692 -10.18 70.97 0.40
N SER A 693 -11.30 70.81 1.11
CA SER A 693 -11.76 71.20 2.47
C SER A 693 -12.90 70.24 2.91
N VAL A 694 -13.00 69.76 4.16
CA VAL A 694 -13.62 70.40 5.35
C VAL A 694 -15.14 70.71 5.23
N GLU A 695 -15.87 70.21 6.23
CA GLU A 695 -17.15 70.68 6.82
C GLU A 695 -18.55 70.06 6.51
N ASN A 696 -19.28 69.90 7.63
CA ASN A 696 -20.73 69.93 7.86
C ASN A 696 -21.66 68.70 7.67
N ASN A 697 -22.71 68.72 8.49
CA ASN A 697 -23.58 67.61 8.92
C ASN A 697 -25.06 68.10 8.95
N PRO A 698 -26.02 67.38 9.58
CA PRO A 698 -27.09 66.60 8.95
C PRO A 698 -28.45 67.35 8.77
N LEU A 699 -29.48 66.70 8.18
CA LEU A 699 -30.86 66.59 8.75
C LEU A 699 -31.94 65.89 7.87
N CYS A 700 -32.93 65.31 8.57
CA CYS A 700 -34.38 65.13 8.24
C CYS A 700 -34.92 64.29 7.05
N LYS A 701 -35.51 63.12 7.43
CA LYS A 701 -36.96 62.78 7.39
C LYS A 701 -37.85 63.18 6.18
N THR A 702 -38.51 62.18 5.58
CA THR A 702 -39.98 62.13 5.31
C THR A 702 -40.49 60.68 5.44
N ASN A 703 -41.81 60.40 5.31
CA ASN A 703 -42.45 59.18 5.85
C ASN A 703 -43.77 58.79 5.12
N ARG A 704 -44.19 57.50 5.19
CA ARG A 704 -45.45 56.88 4.66
C ARG A 704 -45.47 56.69 3.12
N LYS A 705 -46.18 55.74 2.47
CA LYS A 705 -47.19 54.67 2.82
C LYS A 705 -47.25 53.67 1.59
N HIS A 706 -47.99 52.54 1.45
CA HIS A 706 -48.99 51.74 2.20
C HIS A 706 -49.22 50.36 1.48
N LEU A 707 -49.58 49.27 2.18
CA LEU A 707 -50.39 48.08 1.71
C LEU A 707 -49.74 47.14 0.64
N LEU A 708 -50.04 45.83 0.46
CA LEU A 708 -50.72 44.66 1.12
C LEU A 708 -50.29 43.40 0.29
N SER A 709 -50.40 42.12 0.66
CA SER A 709 -50.54 41.37 1.93
C SER A 709 -50.33 39.85 1.68
N GLU A 710 -50.33 39.03 2.76
CA GLU A 710 -50.55 37.56 2.83
C GLU A 710 -49.65 36.59 2.01
N THR A 711 -49.24 35.41 2.50
CA THR A 711 -49.44 34.70 3.79
C THR A 711 -48.08 34.55 4.54
N SER A 712 -47.98 34.49 5.88
CA SER A 712 -48.47 33.45 6.82
C SER A 712 -47.88 32.06 6.47
N ASP A 713 -47.18 31.33 7.35
CA ASP A 713 -46.83 31.49 8.79
C ASP A 713 -45.31 31.23 9.01
N GLY A 714 -44.65 31.57 10.12
CA GLY A 714 -45.07 32.24 11.36
C GLY A 714 -44.04 32.01 12.49
N SER A 715 -43.00 32.85 12.57
CA SER A 715 -41.94 32.75 13.61
C SER A 715 -41.53 34.12 14.18
N TYR A 716 -41.98 34.37 15.41
CA TYR A 716 -41.63 35.48 16.32
C TYR A 716 -41.87 34.93 17.75
N SER A 717 -41.12 35.24 18.81
CA SER A 717 -39.82 35.93 18.95
C SER A 717 -39.22 35.53 20.33
N SER A 718 -37.95 35.79 20.67
CA SER A 718 -37.47 37.00 21.40
C SER A 718 -38.36 37.42 22.60
N ASP A 719 -37.86 37.71 23.80
CA ASP A 719 -36.48 38.02 24.26
C ASP A 719 -36.25 37.60 25.74
N SER A 720 -34.98 37.51 26.18
CA SER A 720 -34.37 38.52 27.08
C SER A 720 -33.17 38.02 27.88
N SER A 721 -32.10 38.83 27.87
CA SER A 721 -31.11 39.05 28.96
C SER A 721 -30.72 37.89 29.90
N GLY A 722 -29.50 37.37 29.73
CA GLY A 722 -28.72 36.75 30.80
C GLY A 722 -27.36 37.44 30.90
N ASP A 723 -27.02 37.98 32.08
CA ASP A 723 -25.83 38.84 32.26
C ASP A 723 -24.50 38.08 32.30
N PHE A 724 -23.41 38.81 32.00
CA PHE A 724 -22.03 38.34 32.18
C PHE A 724 -21.76 37.95 33.64
N TYR A 725 -21.22 36.75 33.86
CA TYR A 725 -20.64 36.34 35.14
C TYR A 725 -19.15 36.05 35.03
N ASN A 726 -18.38 36.53 36.00
CA ASN A 726 -16.96 36.21 36.14
C ASN A 726 -16.77 34.75 36.60
N PRO A 727 -15.75 34.03 36.10
CA PRO A 727 -15.48 32.65 36.47
C PRO A 727 -14.68 32.56 37.79
N ASP A 728 -15.24 33.00 38.91
CA ASP A 728 -14.63 32.87 40.23
C ASP A 728 -15.65 32.96 41.40
N ASP A 729 -16.61 32.03 41.48
CA ASP A 729 -17.47 31.88 42.67
C ASP A 729 -17.93 30.44 42.92
N SER A 730 -17.44 29.83 44.02
CA SER A 730 -17.82 28.48 44.46
C SER A 730 -19.19 28.42 45.16
N ASN A 731 -19.88 29.55 45.35
CA ASN A 731 -21.21 29.60 45.95
C ASN A 731 -22.35 29.24 44.98
N GLY A 732 -22.15 29.40 43.66
CA GLY A 732 -23.22 29.24 42.66
C GLY A 732 -23.93 27.88 42.72
N MET A 733 -23.15 26.78 42.76
CA MET A 733 -23.69 25.42 42.76
C MET A 733 -24.50 25.08 44.04
N ASN A 734 -24.20 25.71 45.18
CA ASN A 734 -24.98 25.54 46.39
C ASN A 734 -26.38 26.16 46.28
N ARG A 735 -26.50 27.31 45.61
CA ARG A 735 -27.79 28.00 45.42
C ARG A 735 -28.70 27.24 44.45
N GLN A 736 -28.12 26.65 43.40
CA GLN A 736 -28.84 25.74 42.48
C GLN A 736 -29.28 24.46 43.20
N ALA A 737 -28.43 23.89 44.06
CA ALA A 737 -28.77 22.70 44.85
C ALA A 737 -29.90 22.97 45.85
N GLN A 738 -29.94 24.14 46.49
CA GLN A 738 -31.05 24.54 47.37
C GLN A 738 -32.38 24.61 46.60
N LEU A 739 -32.41 25.27 45.43
CA LEU A 739 -33.63 25.34 44.60
C LEU A 739 -34.18 23.95 44.24
N LEU A 740 -33.32 22.99 43.88
CA LEU A 740 -33.77 21.63 43.58
C LEU A 740 -34.17 20.83 44.83
N CYS A 741 -33.58 21.10 46.01
CA CYS A 741 -34.06 20.53 47.28
C CYS A 741 -35.43 21.10 47.68
N GLU A 742 -35.71 22.36 47.38
CA GLU A 742 -37.02 22.99 47.58
C GLU A 742 -38.09 22.46 46.62
N MET A 743 -37.71 22.16 45.36
CA MET A 743 -38.59 21.51 44.37
C MET A 743 -38.88 20.04 44.69
N PHE A 744 -37.91 19.31 45.25
CA PHE A 744 -38.00 17.87 45.51
C PHE A 744 -37.70 17.53 47.00
N PRO A 745 -38.54 17.98 47.95
CA PRO A 745 -38.26 17.90 49.39
C PRO A 745 -38.28 16.47 49.97
N SER A 746 -38.70 15.48 49.19
CA SER A 746 -38.62 14.05 49.52
C SER A 746 -37.29 13.39 49.12
N VAL A 747 -36.36 14.14 48.50
CA VAL A 747 -35.06 13.66 48.00
C VAL A 747 -33.92 14.15 48.89
N CYS A 748 -32.95 13.29 49.16
CA CYS A 748 -31.75 13.66 49.89
C CYS A 748 -30.89 14.68 49.10
N ALA A 749 -30.45 15.74 49.78
CA ALA A 749 -29.62 16.80 49.18
C ALA A 749 -28.29 16.30 48.56
N LEU A 750 -27.83 15.09 48.93
CA LEU A 750 -26.68 14.43 48.31
C LEU A 750 -27.02 13.91 46.90
N GLU A 751 -28.20 13.31 46.71
CA GLU A 751 -28.69 12.88 45.40
C GLU A 751 -28.95 14.09 44.49
N VAL A 752 -29.57 15.15 45.02
CA VAL A 752 -29.79 16.42 44.27
C VAL A 752 -28.47 17.00 43.73
N ARG A 753 -27.42 17.06 44.56
CA ARG A 753 -26.09 17.51 44.12
C ARG A 753 -25.48 16.58 43.07
N HIS A 754 -25.62 15.26 43.23
CA HIS A 754 -25.14 14.29 42.24
C HIS A 754 -25.86 14.42 40.88
N CYS A 755 -27.18 14.62 40.86
CA CYS A 755 -27.96 14.90 39.64
C CYS A 755 -27.55 16.23 38.98
N LEU A 756 -27.27 17.28 39.77
CA LEU A 756 -26.72 18.55 39.27
C LEU A 756 -25.34 18.37 38.61
N THR A 757 -24.47 17.53 39.19
CA THR A 757 -23.15 17.22 38.62
C THR A 757 -23.27 16.42 37.32
N ILE A 758 -24.17 15.43 37.23
CA ILE A 758 -24.47 14.71 35.98
C ILE A 758 -24.98 15.69 34.90
N ALA A 759 -25.78 16.68 35.29
CA ALA A 759 -26.34 17.69 34.41
C ALA A 759 -25.39 18.86 34.09
N ASN A 760 -24.12 18.84 34.54
CA ASN A 760 -23.16 19.94 34.40
C ASN A 760 -23.70 21.31 34.86
N GLY A 761 -24.56 21.34 35.90
CA GLY A 761 -25.16 22.56 36.43
C GLY A 761 -26.48 23.02 35.77
N ASP A 762 -26.99 22.30 34.77
CA ASP A 762 -28.32 22.52 34.20
C ASP A 762 -29.41 22.04 35.18
N ILE A 763 -30.15 23.00 35.75
CA ILE A 763 -31.22 22.77 36.72
C ILE A 763 -32.39 22.00 36.11
N ALA A 764 -32.76 22.29 34.85
CA ALA A 764 -33.91 21.66 34.20
C ALA A 764 -33.61 20.19 33.87
N ARG A 765 -32.40 19.91 33.38
CA ARG A 765 -31.93 18.54 33.14
C ARG A 765 -31.72 17.76 34.43
N ALA A 766 -31.21 18.40 35.49
CA ALA A 766 -31.10 17.79 36.81
C ALA A 766 -32.48 17.43 37.40
N ALA A 767 -33.48 18.30 37.25
CA ALA A 767 -34.86 18.05 37.69
C ALA A 767 -35.48 16.83 36.98
N GLN A 768 -35.25 16.67 35.67
CA GLN A 768 -35.71 15.50 34.92
C GLN A 768 -35.05 14.20 35.40
N ILE A 769 -33.75 14.22 35.72
CA ILE A 769 -33.03 13.05 36.27
C ILE A 769 -33.57 12.69 37.66
N VAL A 770 -33.87 13.67 38.52
CA VAL A 770 -34.46 13.45 39.84
C VAL A 770 -35.87 12.86 39.71
N LEU A 771 -36.75 13.43 38.87
CA LEU A 771 -38.09 12.91 38.59
C LEU A 771 -38.04 11.44 38.15
N HIS A 772 -37.21 11.12 37.15
CA HIS A 772 -37.07 9.76 36.65
C HIS A 772 -36.56 8.78 37.72
N ARG A 773 -35.68 9.23 38.64
CA ARG A 773 -35.22 8.40 39.77
C ARG A 773 -36.30 8.21 40.85
N GLN A 774 -37.17 9.20 41.07
CA GLN A 774 -38.33 9.04 41.96
C GLN A 774 -39.38 8.10 41.35
N GLU A 775 -39.72 8.25 40.07
CA GLU A 775 -40.67 7.39 39.35
C GLU A 775 -40.17 5.94 39.23
N ALA A 776 -38.86 5.74 39.09
CA ALA A 776 -38.22 4.41 39.12
C ALA A 776 -38.05 3.83 40.54
N GLY A 777 -38.42 4.56 41.61
CA GLY A 777 -38.28 4.11 43.00
C GLY A 777 -36.83 4.03 43.51
N GLN A 778 -35.89 4.71 42.86
CA GLN A 778 -34.45 4.65 43.14
C GLN A 778 -33.93 5.79 44.04
N SER A 779 -34.79 6.75 44.41
CA SER A 779 -34.38 7.96 45.13
C SER A 779 -34.23 7.75 46.64
N LEU A 780 -33.22 8.41 47.23
CA LEU A 780 -32.85 8.33 48.64
C LEU A 780 -33.65 9.34 49.47
N THR A 781 -34.53 8.87 50.35
CA THR A 781 -35.34 9.75 51.22
C THR A 781 -34.59 10.19 52.49
N PRO A 782 -34.94 11.33 53.13
CA PRO A 782 -34.20 11.86 54.27
C PRO A 782 -34.31 11.07 55.59
N SER A 783 -35.12 10.01 55.67
CA SER A 783 -35.56 9.41 56.95
C SER A 783 -35.02 8.01 57.27
N THR A 784 -34.21 7.39 56.39
CA THR A 784 -33.67 6.02 56.58
C THR A 784 -32.31 6.00 57.28
N GLY A 785 -32.30 6.38 58.56
CA GLY A 785 -31.15 6.28 59.45
C GLY A 785 -30.99 4.90 60.12
N VAL A 786 -30.32 3.96 59.45
CA VAL A 786 -29.39 2.92 59.97
C VAL A 786 -29.82 2.03 61.18
N LEU A 787 -29.61 0.71 60.99
CA LEU A 787 -29.41 -0.40 61.96
C LEU A 787 -30.61 -1.25 62.50
N GLN A 788 -30.27 -2.54 62.67
CA GLN A 788 -30.90 -3.63 63.43
C GLN A 788 -32.27 -4.22 63.00
N SER A 789 -32.19 -5.34 62.27
CA SER A 789 -32.56 -6.63 62.88
C SER A 789 -31.57 -7.71 62.42
N ALA A 790 -31.23 -8.66 63.29
CA ALA A 790 -30.30 -9.73 62.99
C ALA A 790 -30.99 -11.10 63.10
N SER A 791 -30.83 -11.95 62.09
CA SER A 791 -31.19 -13.36 62.14
C SER A 791 -29.95 -14.21 61.87
N THR A 792 -29.81 -15.29 62.63
CA THR A 792 -28.57 -16.07 62.73
C THR A 792 -28.31 -16.94 61.50
N HIS A 793 -27.21 -16.71 60.81
CA HIS A 793 -26.43 -17.79 60.18
C HIS A 793 -25.06 -17.88 60.86
N GLN A 794 -24.62 -19.11 61.14
CA GLN A 794 -23.34 -19.35 61.78
C GLN A 794 -22.19 -19.07 60.81
N LYS A 795 -21.15 -18.39 61.27
CA LYS A 795 -19.88 -18.30 60.52
C LYS A 795 -19.28 -19.69 60.39
N SER A 796 -19.36 -20.28 59.21
CA SER A 796 -18.42 -21.32 58.80
C SER A 796 -17.03 -20.71 58.76
N VAL A 797 -16.08 -21.28 59.49
CA VAL A 797 -14.65 -20.99 59.25
C VAL A 797 -14.32 -21.59 57.89
N VAL A 798 -14.14 -20.74 56.88
CA VAL A 798 -13.65 -21.15 55.56
C VAL A 798 -12.15 -21.41 55.70
N ASP A 799 -11.66 -22.53 55.18
CA ASP A 799 -10.24 -22.82 55.12
C ASP A 799 -9.59 -21.88 54.10
N ASP A 800 -8.51 -21.17 54.50
CA ASP A 800 -7.74 -20.29 53.61
C ASP A 800 -7.25 -21.04 52.36
N GLN A 801 -6.98 -22.35 52.47
CA GLN A 801 -6.63 -23.19 51.32
C GLN A 801 -7.82 -23.48 50.40
N GLU A 802 -9.04 -23.60 50.93
CA GLU A 802 -10.25 -23.76 50.11
C GLU A 802 -10.60 -22.45 49.39
N LEU A 803 -10.54 -21.31 50.09
CA LEU A 803 -10.80 -20.01 49.46
C LEU A 803 -9.76 -19.73 48.34
N LYS A 804 -8.48 -19.94 48.63
CA LYS A 804 -7.39 -19.73 47.67
C LYS A 804 -7.44 -20.68 46.48
N SER A 805 -7.80 -21.95 46.69
CA SER A 805 -7.99 -22.90 45.59
C SER A 805 -9.24 -22.62 44.75
N ARG A 806 -10.35 -22.14 45.34
CA ARG A 806 -11.52 -21.64 44.59
C ARG A 806 -11.18 -20.43 43.70
N ILE A 807 -10.40 -19.47 44.21
CA ILE A 807 -9.97 -18.29 43.43
C ILE A 807 -9.04 -18.71 42.26
N ILE A 808 -8.05 -19.56 42.53
CA ILE A 808 -7.16 -20.14 41.51
C ILE A 808 -7.98 -20.88 40.44
N ALA A 809 -8.90 -21.77 40.85
CA ALA A 809 -9.72 -22.55 39.93
C ALA A 809 -10.70 -21.72 39.08
N ARG A 810 -11.04 -20.49 39.49
CA ARG A 810 -11.99 -19.62 38.80
C ARG A 810 -11.32 -18.59 37.88
N TYR A 811 -10.10 -18.13 38.18
CA TYR A 811 -9.47 -17.01 37.47
C TYR A 811 -7.96 -17.13 37.15
N SER A 812 -7.25 -18.21 37.51
CA SER A 812 -5.83 -18.35 37.12
C SER A 812 -5.66 -19.19 35.85
N PHE A 813 -5.21 -18.56 34.76
CA PHE A 813 -4.60 -19.26 33.63
C PHE A 813 -3.17 -19.69 34.01
N VAL A 814 -3.05 -20.90 34.56
CA VAL A 814 -1.78 -21.60 34.74
C VAL A 814 -1.80 -22.76 33.77
N ASP A 815 -0.83 -22.83 32.85
CA ASP A 815 -0.64 -24.00 32.00
C ASP A 815 -0.43 -25.23 32.88
N LYS A 816 -1.34 -26.20 32.74
CA LYS A 816 -1.22 -27.54 33.33
C LYS A 816 -0.83 -28.50 32.23
N ASP A 817 0.11 -29.39 32.51
CA ASP A 817 0.63 -30.38 31.55
C ASP A 817 -0.43 -31.40 31.03
N ASP A 818 -1.66 -31.35 31.55
CA ASP A 818 -2.77 -32.25 31.20
C ASP A 818 -3.62 -31.83 29.98
N ASP A 819 -3.55 -30.58 29.49
CA ASP A 819 -4.46 -30.07 28.44
C ASP A 819 -4.06 -30.48 26.99
N ILE A 820 -3.60 -31.72 26.82
CA ILE A 820 -3.57 -32.39 25.52
C ILE A 820 -4.98 -32.91 25.21
N ARG A 821 -5.72 -32.11 24.43
CA ARG A 821 -6.91 -32.45 23.60
C ARG A 821 -7.48 -33.87 23.77
N GLU A 822 -8.79 -33.96 24.04
CA GLU A 822 -9.74 -34.33 22.95
C GLU A 822 -11.22 -34.04 23.26
N HIS A 823 -12.08 -34.25 22.27
CA HIS A 823 -13.37 -33.57 22.15
C HIS A 823 -14.56 -34.55 22.16
N ARG A 824 -15.43 -34.42 23.19
CA ARG A 824 -16.83 -34.92 23.26
C ARG A 824 -17.04 -36.46 23.25
N PRO A 825 -18.23 -36.90 23.71
CA PRO A 825 -19.22 -37.32 22.71
C PRO A 825 -20.66 -36.86 23.00
N VAL A 826 -21.42 -36.59 21.92
CA VAL A 826 -22.89 -36.69 21.91
C VAL A 826 -23.26 -38.04 21.29
N ALA A 827 -24.39 -38.64 21.70
CA ALA A 827 -24.71 -40.04 21.45
C ALA A 827 -24.80 -40.44 19.95
N PRO A 828 -24.44 -41.69 19.58
CA PRO A 828 -24.23 -42.09 18.19
C PRO A 828 -25.48 -42.66 17.49
N LYS A 829 -25.45 -42.68 16.15
CA LYS A 829 -26.23 -43.64 15.34
C LYS A 829 -25.34 -44.79 14.89
N SER A 830 -25.53 -45.95 15.54
CA SER A 830 -25.15 -47.33 15.14
C SER A 830 -23.78 -47.60 14.48
N GLU A 831 -23.01 -48.47 15.12
CA GLU A 831 -21.64 -48.91 14.79
C GLU A 831 -21.56 -50.00 13.68
N PRO A 832 -20.38 -50.47 13.16
CA PRO A 832 -19.20 -50.89 13.93
C PRO A 832 -17.82 -50.32 13.53
N LYS A 833 -16.93 -50.20 14.52
CA LYS A 833 -15.53 -49.76 14.38
C LYS A 833 -14.58 -50.89 13.94
N LYS A 834 -13.41 -50.52 13.42
CA LYS A 834 -12.23 -51.41 13.31
C LYS A 834 -11.15 -50.97 14.30
N LEU A 835 -10.59 -51.93 15.03
CA LEU A 835 -9.62 -51.69 16.10
C LEU A 835 -8.17 -51.59 15.59
N VAL A 836 -7.41 -50.72 16.26
CA VAL A 836 -5.98 -50.46 16.03
C VAL A 836 -5.33 -50.37 17.41
N ARG A 837 -4.07 -50.81 17.57
CA ARG A 837 -3.37 -50.80 18.87
C ARG A 837 -1.94 -50.31 18.69
N TYR A 838 -1.45 -49.52 19.65
CA TYR A 838 -0.04 -49.11 19.72
C TYR A 838 0.80 -50.18 20.42
N ARG A 839 2.03 -50.35 19.95
CA ARG A 839 3.15 -50.94 20.69
C ARG A 839 4.44 -50.25 20.21
N ASP A 840 5.43 -50.13 21.08
CA ASP A 840 6.82 -49.78 20.72
C ASP A 840 6.92 -48.54 19.79
N ASN A 841 6.22 -47.47 20.18
CA ASN A 841 6.17 -46.14 19.53
C ASN A 841 5.71 -46.08 18.05
N LYS A 842 4.95 -47.08 17.55
CA LYS A 842 4.27 -46.97 16.23
C LYS A 842 2.82 -47.50 16.27
N ILE A 843 1.96 -46.90 15.44
CA ILE A 843 0.59 -47.41 15.21
C ILE A 843 0.63 -48.53 14.18
N VAL A 844 -0.03 -49.67 14.47
CA VAL A 844 -0.21 -50.77 13.50
C VAL A 844 -1.64 -51.29 13.56
N SER A 845 -2.24 -51.48 12.38
CA SER A 845 -3.61 -51.99 12.22
C SER A 845 -3.69 -53.49 12.49
N MET A 846 -4.80 -53.96 13.10
CA MET A 846 -5.03 -55.38 13.43
C MET A 846 -5.17 -56.32 12.22
N LYS A 847 -5.14 -55.80 10.98
CA LYS A 847 -4.83 -56.60 9.78
C LYS A 847 -3.34 -56.47 9.48
N GLY A 848 -2.52 -57.09 10.31
CA GLY A 848 -1.06 -57.07 10.16
C GLY A 848 -0.63 -57.77 8.86
N GLU A 849 0.05 -56.99 8.01
CA GLU A 849 0.86 -57.44 6.87
C GLU A 849 0.08 -57.96 5.62
N ARG A 850 0.67 -57.97 4.41
CA ARG A 850 2.05 -57.65 4.01
C ARG A 850 2.14 -57.05 2.59
N PHE A 851 3.31 -56.51 2.23
CA PHE A 851 3.76 -56.44 0.83
C PHE A 851 3.86 -57.86 0.23
N THR A 852 3.88 -57.95 -1.10
CA THR A 852 3.90 -59.23 -1.85
C THR A 852 5.06 -60.17 -1.48
N GLU A 853 4.77 -61.45 -1.21
CA GLU A 853 5.38 -62.58 -1.94
C GLU A 853 4.70 -63.95 -1.67
N VAL A 854 4.13 -64.54 -2.74
CA VAL A 854 4.38 -65.90 -3.26
C VAL A 854 4.04 -67.18 -2.43
N LYS A 855 3.18 -68.01 -3.06
CA LYS A 855 3.06 -69.50 -3.08
C LYS A 855 2.13 -70.27 -2.11
N LYS A 856 1.36 -71.16 -2.77
CA LYS A 856 0.82 -72.47 -2.38
C LYS A 856 -0.21 -72.53 -1.23
N ASP A 857 -1.12 -73.51 -1.22
CA ASP A 857 -1.81 -74.28 -2.28
C ASP A 857 -3.03 -74.92 -1.58
N ASP A 858 -4.09 -75.24 -2.35
CA ASP A 858 -5.26 -76.01 -1.90
C ASP A 858 -6.08 -75.35 -0.74
N GLU A 859 -7.32 -75.73 -0.43
CA GLU A 859 -8.14 -76.86 -0.88
C GLU A 859 -9.63 -76.44 -0.87
N GLU A 860 -10.38 -76.78 -1.94
CA GLU A 860 -11.85 -77.05 -1.94
C GLU A 860 -12.90 -76.05 -1.35
N ASN A 861 -14.18 -76.01 -1.79
CA ASN A 861 -14.84 -76.48 -3.01
C ASN A 861 -16.13 -75.64 -3.24
N MET A 862 -16.50 -75.39 -4.51
CA MET A 862 -17.88 -75.23 -5.05
C MET A 862 -17.95 -74.30 -6.28
N LYS A 863 -17.60 -74.88 -7.43
CA LYS A 863 -18.39 -74.84 -8.68
C LYS A 863 -18.70 -73.48 -9.36
N LYS A 864 -18.07 -73.36 -10.55
CA LYS A 864 -18.70 -73.06 -11.86
C LYS A 864 -19.08 -71.59 -12.14
N ASN A 865 -18.94 -71.07 -13.37
CA ASN A 865 -18.53 -71.68 -14.64
C ASN A 865 -17.95 -70.61 -15.61
N TYR A 866 -16.92 -70.98 -16.39
CA TYR A 866 -16.67 -70.63 -17.83
C TYR A 866 -16.73 -69.16 -18.34
N VAL A 867 -15.94 -68.72 -19.35
CA VAL A 867 -14.61 -69.13 -19.84
C VAL A 867 -14.07 -68.09 -20.85
N SER A 868 -12.81 -67.64 -20.69
CA SER A 868 -11.94 -67.11 -21.77
C SER A 868 -12.37 -65.82 -22.52
N LEU A 869 -11.58 -65.16 -23.39
CA LEU A 869 -10.29 -65.47 -24.04
C LEU A 869 -9.41 -64.17 -24.12
N LYS A 870 -8.13 -64.30 -24.51
CA LYS A 870 -7.20 -63.15 -24.76
C LYS A 870 -7.26 -62.69 -26.25
N PRO A 871 -6.30 -61.89 -26.80
CA PRO A 871 -6.35 -60.43 -26.88
C PRO A 871 -6.12 -59.91 -28.34
N SER A 872 -5.77 -58.62 -28.53
CA SER A 872 -4.60 -58.14 -29.32
C SER A 872 -4.82 -56.82 -30.10
N ARG A 873 -3.69 -56.20 -30.52
CA ARG A 873 -3.51 -55.10 -31.50
C ARG A 873 -4.05 -53.72 -31.04
N GLN A 874 -3.22 -52.67 -30.99
CA GLN A 874 -2.59 -51.92 -32.10
C GLN A 874 -3.60 -51.28 -33.05
N PHE A 875 -3.58 -49.94 -33.12
CA PHE A 875 -3.21 -49.22 -34.36
C PHE A 875 -2.72 -47.79 -34.04
N ARG A 876 -2.18 -47.11 -35.07
CA ARG A 876 -1.69 -45.72 -35.06
C ARG A 876 -2.69 -44.80 -35.77
N PHE A 877 -2.34 -43.53 -35.79
CA PHE A 877 -2.90 -42.42 -36.58
C PHE A 877 -4.18 -41.78 -35.99
N HIS A 878 -4.39 -40.47 -36.13
CA HIS A 878 -3.60 -39.51 -36.93
C HIS A 878 -3.20 -38.24 -36.18
#